data_AF-A0A524ILT2-F1
#
_entry.id   AF-A0A524ILT2-F1
#
_cell.length_a   1.000
_cell.length_b   1.000
_cell.length_c   1.000
_cell.angle_alpha   90.00
_cell.angle_beta   90.00
_cell.angle_gamma   90.00
#
_symmetry.space_group_name_H-M   'P 1'
#
loop_
_entity.id
_entity.type
_entity.pdbx_description
1 polymer ?
#
loop_
_entity_poly.entity_id
_entity_poly.type
_entity_poly.pdbx_seq_one_letter_code
_entity_poly.pdbx_strand_id
1 'polypeptide(L)'
;MSRKLLILLAVFISLVPALAPAQPVTLEETAFQLTLLKGGRAEVLYSITFTEHEGRDRIRSIGQFLEPMTVLESWGESGDEKFGVTMENNGSGYYAALFDIQTETEEIYTVNIRYRLDTPVVTDTDYEGKEYAFFWWPPIQWDLPIGRQTVQIILPVEIPVEYVQAEQITDDLVNSYGIIANTDTVEDNDRWIYYPSLWKDKNYLSLHIEKQDLSPQYKQKIGFFFPYEYVNLGAEGGDYGIPGFGAGDLEEEGDYALESVYVNIEIKALQAEAQEMSHSSFIFAVVAEQGRRNVYRKFIESDADLEGAETAVLHPETYEELTGKTGIAAKLRRSVDESGNTSDTFYDIITSRPLETGERVIFRIQYAEPGYRTLDFEKRLYDGRFRLSFPWWGVRLAKPFSWLMISLSQPFPGEFPAAGGESRAPFTVNTGTRGAFSSWRYSAGDEESVPAERRGIIGFEAVSEAWNSEVIPDLLADFLVPYTEVSLTRMETLKVVLNDVKFRALSAADGALTLRLMGSLLLLSVIIFFGNFFFLLAEIVTFGWVFGILGKITKISLFKKVFFPGGRKKFSITRGWVLGFNALLVPFRVVYTILAGIAALFMKLVRLHPALKKRFEDAPAYIAPEIQIETFKTGETIENLTPAETAVFLNRPSKAVQLIVMNLYTKGCIDIVNRNPLQVTVLKQKDKYLTSYECQFLEAIAEDGTLSKNKIPGILGSLSRYLQSKVWRADLDKTAELYTGKVEQHWKEVSALDAGRRRPFAADNLPWLLLHDNFERDSGTLFREALKGGGTAGTAVTTVTAGKTAGAERSFEFLDKVGGGAEDFAQGFKSFAEGIVSQVENMSSRVVDNIEQLFKPPVPAAAAAAEGAGGAAGEGAGADPAMGGVLENISSFSYDACHSACHSACHSACVHSACHSACHSACVHSACHSACHSACVSSF
;
A
#
# COMPACT_ATOMS: atom_id res chain seq x y z
N MET A 1 -12.73 14.27 -63.12
CA MET A 1 -13.34 15.47 -62.52
C MET A 1 -12.60 16.71 -63.03
N SER A 2 -13.30 17.81 -63.29
CA SER A 2 -12.68 19.00 -63.91
C SER A 2 -12.01 19.90 -62.86
N ARG A 3 -10.96 20.61 -63.28
CA ARG A 3 -10.18 21.54 -62.45
C ARG A 3 -11.03 22.65 -61.79
N LYS A 4 -12.20 22.96 -62.36
CA LYS A 4 -13.18 23.90 -61.80
C LYS A 4 -13.89 23.37 -60.55
N LEU A 5 -14.09 22.06 -60.44
CA LEU A 5 -14.74 21.45 -59.26
C LEU A 5 -13.83 21.48 -58.02
N LEU A 6 -12.52 21.32 -58.22
CA LEU A 6 -11.50 21.43 -57.16
C LEU A 6 -11.38 22.86 -56.62
N ILE A 7 -11.47 23.88 -57.48
CA ILE A 7 -11.44 25.29 -57.05
C ILE A 7 -12.72 25.65 -56.30
N LEU A 8 -13.89 25.20 -56.76
CA LEU A 8 -15.15 25.40 -56.04
C LEU A 8 -15.16 24.72 -54.66
N LEU A 9 -14.60 23.50 -54.54
CA LEU A 9 -14.50 22.82 -53.25
C LEU A 9 -13.52 23.52 -52.30
N ALA A 10 -12.39 24.01 -52.80
CA ALA A 10 -11.43 24.77 -52.01
C ALA A 10 -12.02 26.09 -51.47
N VAL A 11 -12.77 26.83 -52.31
CA VAL A 11 -13.44 28.07 -51.89
C VAL A 11 -14.57 27.81 -50.88
N PHE A 12 -15.28 26.68 -51.00
CA PHE A 12 -16.33 26.31 -50.04
C PHE A 12 -15.76 25.89 -48.67
N ILE A 13 -14.57 25.27 -48.64
CA ILE A 13 -13.87 24.92 -47.40
C ILE A 13 -13.27 26.16 -46.72
N SER A 14 -12.90 27.21 -47.46
CA SER A 14 -12.39 28.47 -46.89
C SER A 14 -13.46 29.47 -46.42
N LEU A 15 -14.75 29.16 -46.56
CA LEU A 15 -15.86 30.05 -46.19
C LEU A 15 -16.75 29.53 -45.04
N VAL A 16 -16.38 28.41 -44.44
CA VAL A 16 -16.92 28.03 -43.12
C VAL A 16 -16.05 28.75 -42.08
N PRO A 17 -16.56 29.77 -41.36
CA PRO A 17 -15.87 30.21 -40.15
C PRO A 17 -15.76 28.99 -39.24
N ALA A 18 -14.56 28.69 -38.76
CA ALA A 18 -14.40 27.66 -37.75
C ALA A 18 -15.14 28.14 -36.49
N LEU A 19 -16.36 27.66 -36.29
CA LEU A 19 -16.94 27.64 -34.95
C LEU A 19 -16.05 26.70 -34.15
N ALA A 20 -15.08 27.29 -33.44
CA ALA A 20 -14.55 26.65 -32.27
C ALA A 20 -15.76 26.30 -31.38
N PRO A 21 -15.84 25.07 -30.83
CA PRO A 21 -16.83 24.81 -29.80
C PRO A 21 -16.63 25.86 -28.70
N ALA A 22 -17.72 26.48 -28.24
CA ALA A 22 -17.66 27.31 -27.05
C ALA A 22 -17.03 26.46 -25.94
N GLN A 23 -16.02 26.99 -25.26
CA GLN A 23 -15.46 26.28 -24.12
C GLN A 23 -16.52 26.25 -23.03
N PRO A 24 -16.68 25.15 -22.27
CA PRO A 24 -17.69 25.07 -21.20
C PRO A 24 -17.41 26.04 -20.05
N VAL A 25 -16.22 26.67 -20.05
CA VAL A 25 -15.73 27.65 -19.08
C VAL A 25 -14.88 28.67 -19.82
N THR A 26 -14.98 29.94 -19.46
CA THR A 26 -13.92 30.93 -19.71
C THR A 26 -13.21 31.24 -18.39
N LEU A 27 -11.89 31.06 -18.34
CA LEU A 27 -11.10 31.27 -17.12
C LEU A 27 -10.57 32.72 -17.11
N GLU A 28 -11.26 33.59 -16.37
CA GLU A 28 -11.05 35.03 -16.37
C GLU A 28 -9.80 35.42 -15.59
N GLU A 29 -9.67 34.93 -14.35
CA GLU A 29 -8.51 35.20 -13.49
C GLU A 29 -8.04 33.98 -12.70
N THR A 30 -6.72 33.85 -12.56
CA THR A 30 -6.08 33.08 -11.49
C THR A 30 -5.28 34.03 -10.60
N ALA A 31 -5.52 34.04 -9.29
CA ALA A 31 -4.80 34.89 -8.35
C ALA A 31 -4.15 34.05 -7.25
N PHE A 32 -2.86 34.26 -7.01
CA PHE A 32 -2.12 33.66 -5.90
C PHE A 32 -1.68 34.77 -4.94
N GLN A 33 -2.01 34.63 -3.65
CA GLN A 33 -1.42 35.43 -2.58
C GLN A 33 -0.58 34.50 -1.70
N LEU A 34 0.74 34.65 -1.80
CA LEU A 34 1.72 33.87 -1.05
C LEU A 34 2.24 34.66 0.15
N THR A 35 2.32 34.00 1.31
CA THR A 35 3.01 34.51 2.50
C THR A 35 4.21 33.61 2.79
N LEU A 36 5.41 34.18 2.73
CA LEU A 36 6.65 33.45 3.00
C LEU A 36 6.88 33.27 4.49
N LEU A 37 6.75 32.01 4.96
CA LEU A 37 6.87 31.63 6.36
C LEU A 37 8.32 31.29 6.73
N LYS A 38 8.56 31.19 8.04
CA LYS A 38 9.85 30.78 8.60
C LYS A 38 10.31 29.42 8.07
N GLY A 39 11.59 29.36 7.68
CA GLY A 39 12.19 28.20 7.03
C GLY A 39 11.87 28.07 5.54
N GLY A 40 11.31 29.13 4.92
CA GLY A 40 11.05 29.18 3.49
C GLY A 40 9.81 28.41 3.02
N ARG A 41 9.03 27.87 3.97
CA ARG A 41 7.67 27.35 3.73
C ARG A 41 6.75 28.49 3.26
N ALA A 42 5.62 28.15 2.65
CA ALA A 42 4.66 29.15 2.18
C ALA A 42 3.22 28.80 2.61
N GLU A 43 2.46 29.83 2.95
CA GLU A 43 1.00 29.77 2.93
C GLU A 43 0.50 30.45 1.65
N VAL A 44 -0.48 29.85 0.98
CA VAL A 44 -0.98 30.30 -0.32
C VAL A 44 -2.50 30.34 -0.30
N LEU A 45 -3.06 31.51 -0.59
CA LEU A 45 -4.45 31.64 -1.04
C LEU A 45 -4.43 31.64 -2.57
N TYR A 46 -5.16 30.70 -3.18
CA TYR A 46 -5.32 30.57 -4.61
C TYR A 46 -6.79 30.76 -5.00
N SER A 47 -7.07 31.78 -5.79
CA SER A 47 -8.40 32.13 -6.30
C SER A 47 -8.49 31.85 -7.79
N ILE A 48 -9.60 31.25 -8.22
CA ILE A 48 -9.90 30.85 -9.60
C ILE A 48 -11.23 31.48 -9.99
N THR A 49 -11.20 32.57 -10.75
CA THR A 49 -12.41 33.26 -11.22
C THR A 49 -12.72 32.84 -12.65
N PHE A 50 -13.93 32.33 -12.89
CA PHE A 50 -14.35 31.82 -14.20
C PHE A 50 -15.79 32.19 -14.53
N THR A 51 -16.05 32.37 -15.82
CA THR A 51 -17.40 32.47 -16.40
C THR A 51 -17.89 31.08 -16.77
N GLU A 52 -19.09 30.73 -16.33
CA GLU A 52 -19.78 29.47 -16.63
C GLU A 52 -20.52 29.53 -17.98
N HIS A 53 -20.53 28.44 -18.76
CA HIS A 53 -21.28 28.36 -20.02
C HIS A 53 -22.20 27.13 -20.13
N GLU A 54 -22.00 26.06 -19.36
CA GLU A 54 -22.78 24.81 -19.45
C GLU A 54 -23.36 24.30 -18.10
N GLY A 55 -22.92 24.88 -16.99
CA GLY A 55 -23.27 24.49 -15.62
C GLY A 55 -22.43 23.31 -15.11
N ARG A 56 -22.01 23.36 -13.84
CA ARG A 56 -21.22 22.31 -13.16
C ARG A 56 -21.52 22.23 -11.67
N ASP A 57 -21.22 21.05 -11.12
CA ASP A 57 -21.19 20.76 -9.69
C ASP A 57 -19.74 20.68 -9.14
N ARG A 58 -18.72 20.79 -10.01
CA ARG A 58 -17.30 20.65 -9.63
C ARG A 58 -16.33 21.13 -10.72
N ILE A 59 -15.13 21.53 -10.30
CA ILE A 59 -13.93 21.48 -11.15
C ILE A 59 -13.28 20.10 -10.95
N ARG A 60 -13.07 19.35 -12.05
CA ARG A 60 -12.64 17.94 -11.97
C ARG A 60 -11.15 17.74 -11.69
N SER A 61 -10.31 18.70 -12.06
CA SER A 61 -8.87 18.62 -11.90
C SER A 61 -8.27 20.01 -11.80
N ILE A 62 -7.52 20.25 -10.73
CA ILE A 62 -6.75 21.45 -10.42
C ILE A 62 -5.36 20.95 -10.00
N GLY A 63 -4.30 21.53 -10.57
CA GLY A 63 -2.92 21.13 -10.31
C GLY A 63 -2.06 21.11 -11.58
N GLN A 64 -0.81 20.67 -11.53
CA GLN A 64 -0.18 20.00 -10.40
C GLN A 64 0.23 20.98 -9.28
N PHE A 65 -0.22 20.73 -8.05
CA PHE A 65 0.26 21.41 -6.84
C PHE A 65 1.64 20.87 -6.42
N LEU A 66 2.42 21.67 -5.69
CA LEU A 66 3.64 21.21 -5.03
C LEU A 66 3.27 20.37 -3.80
N GLU A 67 3.80 19.15 -3.69
CA GLU A 67 3.56 18.24 -2.57
C GLU A 67 4.80 18.14 -1.64
N PRO A 68 4.62 17.79 -0.34
CA PRO A 68 3.35 17.76 0.40
C PRO A 68 2.75 19.16 0.63
N MET A 69 1.42 19.21 0.57
CA MET A 69 0.63 20.38 0.96
C MET A 69 -0.55 19.99 1.86
N THR A 70 -0.97 20.93 2.71
CA THR A 70 -2.15 20.80 3.56
C THR A 70 -3.18 21.85 3.14
N VAL A 71 -4.38 21.45 2.71
CA VAL A 71 -5.50 22.39 2.48
C VAL A 71 -5.99 22.88 3.84
N LEU A 72 -6.12 24.20 3.99
CA LEU A 72 -6.53 24.86 5.22
C LEU A 72 -8.00 25.31 5.18
N GLU A 73 -8.46 25.77 4.01
CA GLU A 73 -9.84 26.24 3.80
C GLU A 73 -10.14 26.25 2.30
N SER A 74 -11.38 25.99 1.90
CA SER A 74 -11.85 26.17 0.53
C SER A 74 -13.31 26.62 0.51
N TRP A 75 -13.61 27.61 -0.34
CA TRP A 75 -14.96 28.16 -0.49
C TRP A 75 -15.14 28.76 -1.88
N GLY A 76 -16.39 28.95 -2.27
CA GLY A 76 -16.78 29.60 -3.51
C GLY A 76 -17.48 30.92 -3.24
N GLU A 77 -17.43 31.83 -4.21
CA GLU A 77 -18.10 33.13 -4.21
C GLU A 77 -18.81 33.35 -5.56
N SER A 78 -20.03 33.86 -5.52
CA SER A 78 -20.82 34.30 -6.68
C SER A 78 -21.52 35.60 -6.32
N GLY A 79 -21.07 36.72 -6.87
CA GLY A 79 -21.46 38.05 -6.37
C GLY A 79 -21.08 38.23 -4.90
N ASP A 80 -22.05 38.56 -4.05
CA ASP A 80 -21.89 38.70 -2.60
C ASP A 80 -22.16 37.39 -1.82
N GLU A 81 -22.58 36.30 -2.49
CA GLU A 81 -22.94 35.04 -1.84
C GLU A 81 -21.77 34.04 -1.81
N LYS A 82 -21.59 33.36 -0.67
CA LYS A 82 -20.59 32.31 -0.48
C LYS A 82 -21.23 30.92 -0.54
N PHE A 83 -20.55 29.98 -1.17
CA PHE A 83 -20.94 28.58 -1.28
C PHE A 83 -19.81 27.64 -0.85
N GLY A 84 -20.15 26.42 -0.45
CA GLY A 84 -19.20 25.41 0.03
C GLY A 84 -18.38 24.80 -1.10
N VAL A 85 -17.08 24.64 -0.87
CA VAL A 85 -16.19 23.92 -1.79
C VAL A 85 -15.38 22.88 -1.03
N THR A 86 -15.48 21.62 -1.44
CA THR A 86 -14.75 20.49 -0.87
C THR A 86 -13.64 20.05 -1.82
N MET A 87 -12.41 19.91 -1.30
CA MET A 87 -11.25 19.49 -2.08
C MET A 87 -11.02 17.98 -1.97
N GLU A 88 -11.23 17.23 -3.06
CA GLU A 88 -10.93 15.79 -3.16
C GLU A 88 -9.57 15.56 -3.84
N ASN A 89 -8.75 14.64 -3.31
CA ASN A 89 -7.42 14.34 -3.87
C ASN A 89 -7.52 13.28 -4.99
N ASN A 90 -7.14 13.64 -6.22
CA ASN A 90 -7.08 12.73 -7.38
C ASN A 90 -5.75 11.95 -7.48
N GLY A 91 -4.77 12.29 -6.64
CA GLY A 91 -3.41 11.74 -6.61
C GLY A 91 -2.42 12.53 -7.45
N SER A 92 -1.13 12.35 -7.15
CA SER A 92 0.01 12.98 -7.86
C SER A 92 -0.05 14.52 -7.90
N GLY A 93 -0.49 15.18 -6.83
CA GLY A 93 -0.64 16.64 -6.78
C GLY A 93 -1.82 17.22 -7.56
N TYR A 94 -2.81 16.41 -7.97
CA TYR A 94 -4.06 16.88 -8.59
C TYR A 94 -5.25 16.72 -7.65
N TYR A 95 -6.17 17.69 -7.69
CA TYR A 95 -7.36 17.72 -6.84
C TYR A 95 -8.62 18.06 -7.65
N ALA A 96 -9.79 17.60 -7.21
CA ALA A 96 -11.08 18.10 -7.64
C ALA A 96 -11.63 19.08 -6.60
N ALA A 97 -12.34 20.11 -7.05
CA ALA A 97 -13.08 21.04 -6.18
C ALA A 97 -14.57 20.82 -6.42
N LEU A 98 -15.27 20.23 -5.45
CA LEU A 98 -16.69 19.91 -5.51
C LEU A 98 -17.49 21.05 -4.87
N PHE A 99 -18.57 21.46 -5.52
CA PHE A 99 -19.43 22.55 -5.07
C PHE A 99 -20.69 21.97 -4.41
N ASP A 100 -21.20 22.63 -3.38
CA ASP A 100 -22.52 22.33 -2.80
C ASP A 100 -23.69 22.91 -3.63
N ILE A 101 -23.39 23.78 -4.59
CA ILE A 101 -24.31 24.33 -5.59
C ILE A 101 -24.08 23.76 -6.99
N GLN A 102 -25.09 23.89 -7.85
CA GLN A 102 -24.94 23.78 -9.29
C GLN A 102 -24.77 25.21 -9.85
N THR A 103 -23.70 25.48 -10.61
CA THR A 103 -23.49 26.78 -11.26
C THR A 103 -24.46 27.00 -12.43
N GLU A 104 -24.78 28.27 -12.70
CA GLU A 104 -25.67 28.72 -13.77
C GLU A 104 -24.89 29.32 -14.96
N THR A 105 -25.41 29.12 -16.18
CA THR A 105 -24.81 29.58 -17.43
C THR A 105 -24.77 31.12 -17.54
N GLU A 106 -23.63 31.65 -18.00
CA GLU A 106 -23.22 33.05 -18.11
C GLU A 106 -22.97 33.81 -16.79
N GLU A 107 -22.98 33.12 -15.64
CA GLU A 107 -22.60 33.70 -14.34
C GLU A 107 -21.11 33.53 -14.03
N ILE A 108 -20.56 34.41 -13.17
CA ILE A 108 -19.15 34.45 -12.78
C ILE A 108 -18.98 33.90 -11.35
N TYR A 109 -18.11 32.91 -11.21
CA TYR A 109 -17.80 32.24 -9.95
C TYR A 109 -16.32 32.39 -9.61
N THR A 110 -16.00 32.60 -8.33
CA THR A 110 -14.63 32.54 -7.82
C THR A 110 -14.49 31.40 -6.82
N VAL A 111 -13.59 30.46 -7.09
CA VAL A 111 -13.23 29.37 -6.17
C VAL A 111 -11.93 29.72 -5.47
N ASN A 112 -11.97 29.79 -4.14
CA ASN A 112 -10.85 30.13 -3.28
C ASN A 112 -10.35 28.87 -2.55
N ILE A 113 -9.04 28.64 -2.58
CA ILE A 113 -8.36 27.49 -1.99
C ILE A 113 -7.17 28.02 -1.19
N ARG A 114 -7.25 27.95 0.14
CA ARG A 114 -6.15 28.29 1.04
C ARG A 114 -5.43 27.02 1.45
N TYR A 115 -4.12 26.95 1.22
CA TYR A 115 -3.29 25.80 1.55
C TYR A 115 -1.91 26.21 2.07
N ARG A 116 -1.25 25.31 2.78
CA ARG A 116 0.14 25.46 3.22
C ARG A 116 1.03 24.46 2.51
N LEU A 117 2.20 24.92 2.09
CA LEU A 117 3.30 24.10 1.60
C LEU A 117 4.27 23.81 2.74
N ASP A 118 4.46 22.52 3.02
CA ASP A 118 5.43 22.06 4.02
C ASP A 118 6.84 21.92 3.42
N THR A 119 6.94 21.82 2.09
CA THR A 119 8.19 21.97 1.32
C THR A 119 8.58 23.46 1.19
N PRO A 120 9.84 23.85 1.44
CA PRO A 120 10.31 25.20 1.18
C PRO A 120 10.26 25.59 -0.31
N VAL A 121 9.78 26.81 -0.60
CA VAL A 121 9.75 27.43 -1.94
C VAL A 121 10.97 28.31 -2.21
N VAL A 122 12.05 28.06 -1.46
CA VAL A 122 13.32 28.77 -1.55
C VAL A 122 14.48 27.77 -1.62
N THR A 123 15.59 28.19 -2.21
CA THR A 123 16.83 27.40 -2.28
C THR A 123 18.01 28.27 -1.85
N ASP A 124 18.93 27.70 -1.10
CA ASP A 124 20.17 28.34 -0.65
C ASP A 124 21.11 28.62 -1.83
N THR A 125 21.77 29.78 -1.80
CA THR A 125 22.76 30.20 -2.81
C THR A 125 23.69 31.28 -2.24
N ASP A 126 24.86 31.44 -2.83
CA ASP A 126 25.84 32.46 -2.43
C ASP A 126 26.01 33.53 -3.50
N TYR A 127 26.04 34.80 -3.09
CA TYR A 127 26.37 35.92 -3.98
C TYR A 127 27.33 36.88 -3.28
N GLU A 128 28.48 37.14 -3.92
CA GLU A 128 29.58 38.00 -3.40
C GLU A 128 30.04 37.69 -1.95
N GLY A 129 29.91 36.43 -1.52
CA GLY A 129 30.28 35.99 -0.17
C GLY A 129 29.25 36.31 0.92
N LYS A 130 28.00 36.60 0.53
CA LYS A 130 26.82 36.65 1.40
C LYS A 130 25.88 35.49 1.07
N GLU A 131 25.26 34.93 2.10
CA GLU A 131 24.21 33.92 1.98
C GLU A 131 22.90 34.54 1.48
N TYR A 132 22.36 33.97 0.40
CA TYR A 132 21.12 34.36 -0.24
C TYR A 132 20.15 33.17 -0.32
N ALA A 133 18.87 33.49 -0.44
CA ALA A 133 17.80 32.58 -0.77
C ALA A 133 17.25 32.94 -2.16
N PHE A 134 17.23 31.97 -3.07
CA PHE A 134 16.50 32.06 -4.33
C PHE A 134 15.06 31.60 -4.12
N PHE A 135 14.11 32.52 -4.18
CA PHE A 135 12.69 32.19 -4.26
C PHE A 135 12.33 31.72 -5.66
N TRP A 136 11.50 30.69 -5.76
CA TRP A 136 10.89 30.28 -7.02
C TRP A 136 9.43 29.87 -6.80
N TRP A 137 8.56 30.24 -7.74
CA TRP A 137 7.16 29.85 -7.71
C TRP A 137 6.68 29.39 -9.10
N PRO A 138 6.10 28.20 -9.24
CA PRO A 138 5.41 27.77 -10.44
C PRO A 138 3.88 27.89 -10.25
N PRO A 139 3.22 28.91 -10.80
CA PRO A 139 1.76 28.95 -10.86
C PRO A 139 1.17 27.71 -11.55
N ILE A 140 -0.05 27.35 -11.15
CA ILE A 140 -0.76 26.18 -11.70
C ILE A 140 -1.08 26.40 -13.17
N GLN A 141 -0.78 25.39 -13.99
CA GLN A 141 -1.04 25.39 -15.42
C GLN A 141 -2.45 24.85 -15.73
N TRP A 142 -3.13 25.46 -16.70
CA TRP A 142 -4.46 25.05 -17.15
C TRP A 142 -4.44 24.62 -18.61
N ASP A 143 -5.30 23.68 -18.98
CA ASP A 143 -5.59 23.33 -20.39
C ASP A 143 -6.44 24.40 -21.10
N LEU A 144 -6.92 25.40 -20.36
CA LEU A 144 -7.64 26.57 -20.85
C LEU A 144 -6.70 27.79 -20.89
N PRO A 145 -6.94 28.77 -21.79
CA PRO A 145 -6.31 30.07 -21.69
C PRO A 145 -6.75 30.77 -20.39
N ILE A 146 -5.92 31.67 -19.86
CA ILE A 146 -6.23 32.47 -18.67
C ILE A 146 -6.23 33.94 -19.07
N GLY A 147 -7.31 34.68 -18.79
CA GLY A 147 -7.41 36.11 -19.09
C GLY A 147 -6.34 36.93 -18.36
N ARG A 148 -6.23 36.76 -17.04
CA ARG A 148 -5.19 37.38 -16.20
C ARG A 148 -4.69 36.42 -15.12
N GLN A 149 -3.38 36.39 -14.90
CA GLN A 149 -2.78 35.71 -13.76
C GLN A 149 -2.05 36.71 -12.87
N THR A 150 -2.42 36.72 -11.59
CA THR A 150 -1.87 37.59 -10.56
C THR A 150 -1.09 36.74 -9.55
N VAL A 151 0.11 37.17 -9.17
CA VAL A 151 0.88 36.56 -8.08
C VAL A 151 1.39 37.66 -7.14
N GLN A 152 0.84 37.71 -5.94
CA GLN A 152 1.27 38.57 -4.84
C GLN A 152 2.09 37.74 -3.85
N ILE A 153 3.21 38.30 -3.39
CA ILE A 153 4.14 37.62 -2.49
C ILE A 153 4.48 38.58 -1.35
N ILE A 154 4.06 38.25 -0.13
CA ILE A 154 4.44 38.94 1.10
C ILE A 154 5.79 38.39 1.54
N LEU A 155 6.82 39.24 1.52
CA LEU A 155 8.19 38.84 1.85
C LEU A 155 8.45 38.97 3.36
N PRO A 156 9.38 38.19 3.91
CA PRO A 156 9.81 38.28 5.31
C PRO A 156 10.72 39.51 5.59
N VAL A 157 10.48 40.64 4.92
CA VAL A 157 11.30 41.86 4.95
C VAL A 157 10.45 42.99 5.51
N GLU A 158 10.70 43.38 6.76
CA GLU A 158 10.00 44.49 7.42
C GLU A 158 10.56 45.85 6.97
N ILE A 159 9.67 46.77 6.61
CA ILE A 159 9.97 48.14 6.17
C ILE A 159 9.27 49.15 7.08
N PRO A 160 9.75 50.41 7.18
CA PRO A 160 9.12 51.42 8.03
C PRO A 160 7.65 51.68 7.70
N VAL A 161 6.84 51.96 8.73
CA VAL A 161 5.39 52.16 8.59
C VAL A 161 5.00 53.45 7.86
N GLU A 162 5.94 54.38 7.61
CA GLU A 162 5.71 55.56 6.75
C GLU A 162 5.58 55.25 5.24
N TYR A 163 5.97 54.05 4.80
CA TYR A 163 5.77 53.58 3.44
C TYR A 163 4.38 52.96 3.30
N VAL A 164 3.42 53.73 2.76
CA VAL A 164 1.99 53.36 2.66
C VAL A 164 1.49 53.23 1.22
N GLN A 165 2.31 53.58 0.23
CA GLN A 165 2.00 53.54 -1.21
C GLN A 165 3.14 52.87 -1.99
N ALA A 166 2.79 52.17 -3.07
CA ALA A 166 3.75 51.45 -3.91
C ALA A 166 4.77 52.41 -4.56
N GLU A 167 4.33 53.61 -4.92
CA GLU A 167 5.16 54.67 -5.51
C GLU A 167 6.28 55.19 -4.57
N GLN A 168 6.21 54.88 -3.28
CA GLN A 168 7.26 55.20 -2.31
C GLN A 168 8.36 54.13 -2.24
N ILE A 169 8.12 52.94 -2.83
CA ILE A 169 9.07 51.82 -2.86
C ILE A 169 9.93 51.93 -4.12
N THR A 170 11.04 52.66 -4.00
CA THR A 170 12.00 52.85 -5.09
C THR A 170 12.94 51.67 -5.24
N ASP A 171 13.52 51.48 -6.43
CA ASP A 171 14.54 50.45 -6.68
C ASP A 171 15.71 50.55 -5.70
N ASP A 172 16.17 51.77 -5.37
CA ASP A 172 17.22 52.01 -4.37
C ASP A 172 16.84 51.47 -2.97
N LEU A 173 15.57 51.57 -2.58
CA LEU A 173 15.06 51.01 -1.32
C LEU A 173 15.07 49.48 -1.38
N VAL A 174 14.52 48.88 -2.44
CA VAL A 174 14.48 47.42 -2.65
C VAL A 174 15.89 46.82 -2.67
N ASN A 175 16.82 47.47 -3.37
CA ASN A 175 18.23 47.10 -3.41
C ASN A 175 18.92 47.24 -2.04
N SER A 176 18.50 48.20 -1.19
CA SER A 176 19.06 48.37 0.16
C SER A 176 18.71 47.22 1.11
N TYR A 177 17.56 46.57 0.93
CA TYR A 177 17.18 45.32 1.61
C TYR A 177 17.77 44.07 0.93
N GLY A 178 18.52 44.24 -0.16
CA GLY A 178 19.24 43.17 -0.86
C GLY A 178 18.36 42.30 -1.76
N ILE A 179 17.17 42.74 -2.16
CA ILE A 179 16.34 41.95 -3.10
C ILE A 179 16.87 42.16 -4.52
N ILE A 180 17.07 41.06 -5.26
CA ILE A 180 17.64 41.06 -6.61
C ILE A 180 16.75 40.19 -7.51
N ALA A 181 16.12 40.78 -8.53
CA ALA A 181 15.42 40.06 -9.59
C ALA A 181 16.25 40.04 -10.88
N ASN A 182 16.18 38.96 -11.65
CA ASN A 182 16.86 38.90 -12.95
C ASN A 182 16.05 39.70 -14.00
N THR A 183 16.70 40.55 -14.79
CA THR A 183 16.01 41.44 -15.76
C THR A 183 15.14 40.66 -16.74
N ASP A 184 15.64 39.53 -17.25
CA ASP A 184 14.88 38.62 -18.13
C ASP A 184 13.59 38.08 -17.49
N THR A 185 13.54 37.96 -16.16
CA THR A 185 12.35 37.50 -15.40
C THR A 185 11.37 38.64 -15.12
N VAL A 186 11.88 39.85 -14.92
CA VAL A 186 11.06 41.06 -14.79
C VAL A 186 10.38 41.38 -16.13
N GLU A 187 11.10 41.33 -17.25
CA GLU A 187 10.59 41.65 -18.60
C GLU A 187 9.66 40.57 -19.20
N ASP A 188 9.70 39.31 -18.72
CA ASP A 188 8.77 38.24 -19.14
C ASP A 188 7.35 38.46 -18.57
N ASN A 189 7.20 39.29 -17.54
CA ASN A 189 5.95 39.61 -16.85
C ASN A 189 5.42 41.01 -17.23
N ASP A 190 4.10 41.18 -17.28
CA ASP A 190 3.49 42.44 -17.75
C ASP A 190 3.47 43.52 -16.66
N ARG A 191 3.50 43.10 -15.39
CA ARG A 191 3.81 43.95 -14.23
C ARG A 191 4.71 43.21 -13.24
N TRP A 192 5.60 43.97 -12.62
CA TRP A 192 6.46 43.56 -11.50
C TRP A 192 6.61 44.78 -10.59
N ILE A 193 5.85 44.82 -9.49
CA ILE A 193 5.70 46.02 -8.65
C ILE A 193 5.97 45.64 -7.20
N TYR A 194 6.97 46.29 -6.59
CA TYR A 194 7.18 46.21 -5.15
C TYR A 194 6.25 47.21 -4.44
N TYR A 195 5.64 46.79 -3.33
CA TYR A 195 4.65 47.60 -2.61
C TYR A 195 4.66 47.30 -1.10
N PRO A 196 4.28 48.26 -0.24
CA PRO A 196 4.14 48.00 1.19
C PRO A 196 2.86 47.20 1.46
N SER A 197 2.93 46.24 2.37
CA SER A 197 1.79 45.47 2.86
C SER A 197 1.75 45.49 4.38
N LEU A 198 0.79 46.22 4.93
CA LEU A 198 0.50 46.17 6.35
C LEU A 198 -0.17 44.82 6.68
N TRP A 199 0.48 44.04 7.54
CA TRP A 199 0.04 42.72 7.96
C TRP A 199 0.46 42.50 9.42
N LYS A 200 -0.50 42.25 10.32
CA LYS A 200 -0.27 42.07 11.77
C LYS A 200 0.59 43.17 12.39
N ASP A 201 0.16 44.41 12.24
CA ASP A 201 0.84 45.62 12.74
C ASP A 201 2.29 45.85 12.25
N LYS A 202 2.80 44.99 11.35
CA LYS A 202 4.06 45.13 10.64
C LYS A 202 3.83 45.53 9.20
N ASN A 203 4.71 46.35 8.67
CA ASN A 203 4.69 46.72 7.25
C ASN A 203 5.75 45.90 6.53
N TYR A 204 5.34 44.99 5.66
CA TYR A 204 6.24 44.14 4.89
C TYR A 204 6.45 44.70 3.48
N LEU A 205 7.65 44.49 2.94
CA LEU A 205 7.89 44.64 1.52
C LEU A 205 7.27 43.46 0.77
N SER A 206 6.34 43.73 -0.13
CA SER A 206 5.67 42.73 -0.94
C SER A 206 5.95 42.95 -2.43
N LEU A 207 5.71 41.90 -3.22
CA LEU A 207 5.88 41.91 -4.66
C LEU A 207 4.59 41.46 -5.35
N HIS A 208 4.09 42.27 -6.28
CA HIS A 208 2.95 41.98 -7.13
C HIS A 208 3.42 41.75 -8.57
N ILE A 209 3.06 40.61 -9.14
CA ILE A 209 3.41 40.17 -10.48
C ILE A 209 2.11 39.91 -11.25
N GLU A 210 2.01 40.43 -12.47
CA GLU A 210 0.84 40.26 -13.32
C GLU A 210 1.25 39.76 -14.71
N LYS A 211 0.45 38.85 -15.27
CA LYS A 211 0.53 38.43 -16.67
C LYS A 211 -0.87 38.36 -17.29
N GLN A 212 -1.04 38.81 -18.53
CA GLN A 212 -2.31 38.80 -19.25
C GLN A 212 -2.27 37.89 -20.48
N ASP A 213 -3.44 37.46 -20.96
CA ASP A 213 -3.62 36.65 -22.18
C ASP A 213 -2.76 35.37 -22.23
N LEU A 214 -2.72 34.60 -21.13
CA LEU A 214 -1.92 33.38 -21.05
C LEU A 214 -2.51 32.30 -21.97
N SER A 215 -1.67 31.72 -22.82
CA SER A 215 -2.03 30.53 -23.61
C SER A 215 -2.26 29.31 -22.70
N PRO A 216 -3.03 28.29 -23.16
CA PRO A 216 -3.08 26.98 -22.50
C PRO A 216 -1.68 26.45 -22.18
N GLN A 217 -1.52 25.86 -20.99
CA GLN A 217 -0.28 25.28 -20.47
C GLN A 217 0.92 26.27 -20.45
N TYR A 218 0.66 27.57 -20.37
CA TYR A 218 1.71 28.59 -20.23
C TYR A 218 2.45 28.47 -18.90
N LYS A 219 3.78 28.58 -18.94
CA LYS A 219 4.67 28.47 -17.78
C LYS A 219 5.25 29.83 -17.44
N GLN A 220 4.51 30.58 -16.61
CA GLN A 220 4.99 31.85 -16.08
C GLN A 220 6.24 31.61 -15.21
N LYS A 221 7.28 32.41 -15.42
CA LYS A 221 8.51 32.35 -14.62
C LYS A 221 8.47 33.39 -13.51
N ILE A 222 8.61 32.93 -12.28
CA ILE A 222 8.70 33.77 -11.10
C ILE A 222 9.88 33.29 -10.26
N GLY A 223 10.85 34.18 -10.05
CA GLY A 223 11.96 33.95 -9.14
C GLY A 223 12.83 35.19 -8.94
N PHE A 224 13.37 35.32 -7.74
CA PHE A 224 14.24 36.41 -7.32
C PHE A 224 15.08 35.96 -6.12
N PHE A 225 16.12 36.72 -5.81
CA PHE A 225 17.02 36.47 -4.69
C PHE A 225 16.78 37.48 -3.58
N PHE A 226 16.92 37.05 -2.32
CA PHE A 226 16.91 37.92 -1.14
C PHE A 226 17.83 37.34 -0.06
N PRO A 227 18.34 38.13 0.91
CA PRO A 227 19.25 37.63 1.94
C PRO A 227 18.67 36.47 2.77
N TYR A 228 19.47 35.45 3.04
CA TYR A 228 19.00 34.22 3.71
C TYR A 228 18.53 34.47 5.16
N GLU A 229 19.00 35.54 5.81
CA GLU A 229 18.56 35.94 7.15
C GLU A 229 17.04 36.11 7.27
N TYR A 230 16.38 36.62 6.22
CA TYR A 230 14.93 36.78 6.23
C TYR A 230 14.17 35.44 6.16
N VAL A 231 14.76 34.37 5.61
CA VAL A 231 14.18 33.00 5.65
C VAL A 231 14.07 32.48 7.09
N ASN A 232 15.04 32.85 7.94
CA ASN A 232 15.07 32.46 9.35
C ASN A 232 14.11 33.28 10.23
N LEU A 233 13.74 34.48 9.79
CA LEU A 233 12.69 35.30 10.39
C LEU A 233 11.31 34.75 9.98
N GLY A 234 11.03 34.73 8.67
CA GLY A 234 9.69 34.52 8.13
C GLY A 234 8.80 35.75 8.30
N ALA A 235 7.82 35.92 7.40
CA ALA A 235 6.69 36.80 7.65
C ALA A 235 5.77 36.10 8.65
N GLU A 236 5.04 36.89 9.44
CA GLU A 236 4.02 36.33 10.31
C GLU A 236 2.89 35.74 9.46
N GLY A 237 2.76 34.42 9.50
CA GLY A 237 1.78 33.67 8.71
C GLY A 237 0.34 34.08 8.96
N GLY A 238 -0.56 33.60 8.10
CA GLY A 238 -1.95 34.02 8.12
C GLY A 238 -2.80 33.37 9.20
N ASP A 239 -4.04 33.84 9.24
CA ASP A 239 -4.86 33.84 10.44
C ASP A 239 -6.15 33.04 10.26
N TYR A 240 -6.58 32.31 11.30
CA TYR A 240 -7.46 31.16 11.14
C TYR A 240 -8.93 31.41 11.54
N GLY A 241 -9.77 31.63 10.53
CA GLY A 241 -11.22 31.37 10.60
C GLY A 241 -12.07 32.41 11.31
N ILE A 242 -13.34 32.48 10.90
CA ILE A 242 -14.33 33.53 11.22
C ILE A 242 -14.03 34.85 10.47
N PRO A 243 -15.02 35.49 9.80
CA PRO A 243 -14.78 36.74 9.07
C PRO A 243 -14.20 37.85 9.97
N GLY A 244 -12.96 38.26 9.68
CA GLY A 244 -12.28 39.35 10.38
C GLY A 244 -11.55 38.95 11.67
N PHE A 245 -11.06 37.71 11.80
CA PHE A 245 -10.42 37.22 13.03
C PHE A 245 -9.04 36.56 12.84
N GLY A 246 -8.17 36.78 13.83
CA GLY A 246 -6.73 36.58 13.80
C GLY A 246 -6.16 35.32 14.49
N ALA A 247 -5.22 34.66 13.81
CA ALA A 247 -3.98 34.09 14.35
C ALA A 247 -3.31 34.95 15.45
N GLY A 248 -3.13 36.24 15.14
CA GLY A 248 -2.60 37.24 16.07
C GLY A 248 -3.62 37.69 17.13
N ASP A 249 -4.91 37.49 16.87
CA ASP A 249 -5.98 37.67 17.85
C ASP A 249 -6.13 36.45 18.79
N LEU A 250 -5.35 35.36 18.59
CA LEU A 250 -5.41 34.20 19.48
C LEU A 250 -4.75 34.50 20.83
N GLU A 251 -5.59 34.58 21.85
CA GLU A 251 -5.21 34.74 23.24
C GLU A 251 -5.29 33.37 23.95
N GLU A 252 -4.24 33.01 24.68
CA GLU A 252 -4.14 31.75 25.42
C GLU A 252 -3.54 32.00 26.83
N GLU A 253 -3.98 33.08 27.49
CA GLU A 253 -3.53 33.43 28.83
C GLU A 253 -4.31 32.66 29.91
N GLY A 254 -3.61 32.15 30.92
CA GLY A 254 -4.21 31.46 32.07
C GLY A 254 -4.83 30.10 31.73
N ASP A 255 -5.85 29.69 32.47
CA ASP A 255 -6.41 28.33 32.40
C ASP A 255 -7.95 28.33 32.46
N TYR A 256 -8.58 27.20 32.11
CA TYR A 256 -10.03 27.03 32.18
C TYR A 256 -10.43 25.75 32.92
N ALA A 257 -11.70 25.65 33.31
CA ALA A 257 -12.28 24.45 33.91
C ALA A 257 -13.49 23.95 33.10
N LEU A 258 -13.66 22.63 33.04
CA LEU A 258 -14.88 21.99 32.56
C LEU A 258 -15.72 21.59 33.78
N GLU A 259 -16.88 22.21 33.94
CA GLU A 259 -17.73 21.99 35.11
C GLU A 259 -18.60 20.74 34.93
N SER A 260 -19.35 20.70 33.84
CA SER A 260 -20.32 19.66 33.51
C SER A 260 -20.43 19.45 32.00
N VAL A 261 -20.86 18.26 31.60
CA VAL A 261 -21.08 17.89 30.20
C VAL A 261 -22.42 17.20 30.05
N TYR A 262 -23.20 17.63 29.05
CA TYR A 262 -24.39 16.95 28.59
C TYR A 262 -24.18 16.47 27.15
N VAL A 263 -24.57 15.22 26.88
CA VAL A 263 -24.54 14.63 25.53
C VAL A 263 -25.94 14.19 25.15
N ASN A 264 -26.40 14.59 23.97
CA ASN A 264 -27.63 14.10 23.36
C ASN A 264 -27.31 13.34 22.07
N ILE A 265 -27.85 12.15 21.92
CA ILE A 265 -27.64 11.26 20.77
C ILE A 265 -28.99 11.01 20.10
N GLU A 266 -29.26 11.69 18.99
CA GLU A 266 -30.44 11.45 18.16
C GLU A 266 -30.14 10.39 17.11
N ILE A 267 -30.74 9.19 17.24
CA ILE A 267 -30.63 8.14 16.21
C ILE A 267 -31.88 8.17 15.33
N LYS A 268 -31.68 8.16 14.01
CA LYS A 268 -32.73 8.25 12.98
C LYS A 268 -32.60 7.03 12.05
N ALA A 269 -33.70 6.32 11.81
CA ALA A 269 -33.74 5.21 10.86
C ALA A 269 -34.41 5.66 9.55
N LEU A 270 -33.95 5.14 8.42
CA LEU A 270 -34.63 5.36 7.15
C LEU A 270 -35.99 4.63 7.17
N GLN A 271 -37.08 5.35 6.87
CA GLN A 271 -38.46 4.86 7.03
C GLN A 271 -38.79 3.56 6.26
N ALA A 272 -37.98 3.17 5.27
CA ALA A 272 -38.19 1.96 4.48
C ALA A 272 -37.31 0.77 4.91
N GLU A 273 -36.18 1.01 5.60
CA GLU A 273 -35.18 -0.02 5.91
C GLU A 273 -34.55 0.23 7.28
N ALA A 274 -35.02 -0.48 8.31
CA ALA A 274 -34.57 -0.30 9.70
C ALA A 274 -33.10 -0.70 9.98
N GLN A 275 -32.40 -1.23 8.97
CA GLN A 275 -30.96 -1.47 8.99
C GLN A 275 -30.15 -0.20 8.75
N GLU A 276 -30.72 0.78 8.04
CA GLU A 276 -30.04 2.04 7.69
C GLU A 276 -30.33 3.09 8.76
N MET A 277 -29.34 3.34 9.62
CA MET A 277 -29.42 4.33 10.69
C MET A 277 -28.41 5.45 10.46
N SER A 278 -28.85 6.70 10.61
CA SER A 278 -27.99 7.86 10.80
C SER A 278 -28.10 8.34 12.24
N HIS A 279 -27.17 9.18 12.67
CA HIS A 279 -27.21 9.77 13.99
C HIS A 279 -26.75 11.23 13.97
N SER A 280 -27.21 12.02 14.94
CA SER A 280 -26.65 13.32 15.24
C SER A 280 -26.34 13.39 16.74
N SER A 281 -25.14 13.82 17.06
CA SER A 281 -24.60 13.92 18.42
C SER A 281 -24.41 15.38 18.77
N PHE A 282 -24.94 15.78 19.92
CA PHE A 282 -24.79 17.11 20.48
C PHE A 282 -24.04 17.00 21.80
N ILE A 283 -22.85 17.61 21.88
CA ILE A 283 -22.06 17.71 23.10
C ILE A 283 -22.16 19.16 23.59
N PHE A 284 -22.64 19.31 24.83
CA PHE A 284 -22.75 20.59 25.53
C PHE A 284 -21.76 20.57 26.69
N ALA A 285 -20.62 21.26 26.53
CA ALA A 285 -19.59 21.36 27.56
C ALA A 285 -19.67 22.73 28.24
N VAL A 286 -19.89 22.75 29.56
CA VAL A 286 -19.89 24.00 30.35
C VAL A 286 -18.45 24.36 30.72
N VAL A 287 -18.00 25.48 30.17
CA VAL A 287 -16.64 26.02 30.35
C VAL A 287 -16.69 27.22 31.28
N ALA A 288 -15.83 27.22 32.30
CA ALA A 288 -15.54 28.37 33.14
C ALA A 288 -14.12 28.85 32.84
N GLU A 289 -14.01 30.04 32.25
CA GLU A 289 -12.71 30.67 31.95
C GLU A 289 -12.09 31.22 33.23
N GLN A 290 -10.79 30.98 33.46
CA GLN A 290 -10.05 31.47 34.63
C GLN A 290 -8.84 32.32 34.25
N GLY A 291 -8.50 32.38 32.96
CA GLY A 291 -7.58 33.33 32.38
C GLY A 291 -8.31 34.24 31.41
N ARG A 292 -7.79 34.30 30.18
CA ARG A 292 -8.32 35.09 29.09
C ARG A 292 -7.94 34.41 27.78
N ARG A 293 -8.88 33.66 27.19
CA ARG A 293 -8.61 32.72 26.10
C ARG A 293 -9.68 32.76 25.03
N ASN A 294 -9.28 32.54 23.79
CA ASN A 294 -10.17 32.22 22.67
C ASN A 294 -9.73 31.02 21.84
N VAL A 295 -8.57 30.43 22.14
CA VAL A 295 -8.16 29.14 21.60
C VAL A 295 -8.10 28.10 22.72
N TYR A 296 -8.92 27.07 22.57
CA TYR A 296 -8.99 25.91 23.45
C TYR A 296 -8.34 24.74 22.71
N ARG A 297 -7.01 24.61 22.86
CA ARG A 297 -6.24 23.60 22.13
C ARG A 297 -6.60 22.19 22.57
N LYS A 298 -6.71 21.26 21.60
CA LYS A 298 -7.02 19.84 21.85
C LYS A 298 -8.25 19.63 22.73
N PHE A 299 -9.22 20.55 22.66
CA PHE A 299 -10.42 20.57 23.51
C PHE A 299 -11.19 19.26 23.50
N ILE A 300 -11.24 18.60 22.34
CA ILE A 300 -11.87 17.31 22.13
C ILE A 300 -10.96 16.38 21.31
N GLU A 301 -10.88 15.13 21.72
CA GLU A 301 -10.23 14.01 21.04
C GLU A 301 -11.32 13.00 20.66
N SER A 302 -11.38 12.64 19.39
CA SER A 302 -12.43 11.83 18.79
C SER A 302 -11.87 10.92 17.71
N ASP A 303 -12.28 9.64 17.70
CA ASP A 303 -12.04 8.71 16.59
C ASP A 303 -13.02 8.96 15.42
N ALA A 304 -14.14 9.63 15.68
CA ALA A 304 -15.05 10.11 14.64
C ALA A 304 -14.56 11.46 14.09
N ASP A 305 -14.65 11.64 12.77
CA ASP A 305 -14.32 12.91 12.12
C ASP A 305 -15.33 13.99 12.53
N LEU A 306 -14.82 15.08 13.14
CA LEU A 306 -15.60 16.24 13.57
C LEU A 306 -15.39 17.44 12.65
N GLU A 307 -14.71 17.27 11.52
CA GLU A 307 -14.53 18.31 10.53
C GLU A 307 -15.88 18.71 9.91
N GLY A 308 -16.18 20.01 9.93
CA GLY A 308 -17.50 20.54 9.55
C GLY A 308 -18.58 20.44 10.64
N ALA A 309 -18.26 20.01 11.87
CA ALA A 309 -19.21 20.04 12.99
C ALA A 309 -19.70 21.48 13.27
N GLU A 310 -21.02 21.63 13.47
CA GLU A 310 -21.63 22.91 13.85
C GLU A 310 -21.25 23.25 15.30
N THR A 311 -20.61 24.40 15.51
CA THR A 311 -20.27 24.90 16.84
C THR A 311 -20.96 26.21 17.18
N ALA A 312 -21.54 26.29 18.38
CA ALA A 312 -22.18 27.48 18.90
C ALA A 312 -21.83 27.71 20.37
N VAL A 313 -21.86 28.98 20.80
CA VAL A 313 -21.67 29.37 22.21
C VAL A 313 -23.01 29.76 22.82
N LEU A 314 -23.44 29.06 23.86
CA LEU A 314 -24.72 29.27 24.52
C LEU A 314 -24.56 29.84 25.93
N HIS A 315 -25.59 30.52 26.42
CA HIS A 315 -25.64 31.02 27.79
C HIS A 315 -25.88 29.88 28.81
N PRO A 316 -25.12 29.78 29.91
CA PRO A 316 -25.12 28.61 30.80
C PRO A 316 -26.42 28.35 31.56
N GLU A 317 -27.29 29.35 31.71
CA GLU A 317 -28.57 29.21 32.44
C GLU A 317 -29.78 29.04 31.53
N THR A 318 -29.74 29.59 30.31
CA THR A 318 -30.90 29.61 29.40
C THR A 318 -30.76 28.65 28.22
N TYR A 319 -29.54 28.15 27.95
CA TYR A 319 -29.22 27.33 26.77
C TYR A 319 -29.53 28.00 25.42
N GLU A 320 -29.79 29.31 25.43
CA GLU A 320 -29.98 30.12 24.24
C GLU A 320 -28.64 30.53 23.63
N GLU A 321 -28.60 30.59 22.30
CA GLU A 321 -27.41 30.97 21.55
C GLU A 321 -27.09 32.46 21.72
N LEU A 322 -25.84 32.76 22.05
CA LEU A 322 -25.39 34.13 22.23
C LEU A 322 -25.35 34.84 20.87
N THR A 323 -26.30 35.74 20.65
CA THR A 323 -26.46 36.50 19.39
C THR A 323 -26.42 38.01 19.62
N GLY A 324 -26.16 38.78 18.56
CA GLY A 324 -26.10 40.24 18.62
C GLY A 324 -24.87 40.78 19.37
N LYS A 325 -25.04 41.79 20.24
CA LYS A 325 -23.93 42.48 20.93
C LYS A 325 -23.14 41.60 21.91
N THR A 326 -23.76 40.52 22.39
CA THR A 326 -23.13 39.51 23.26
C THR A 326 -22.70 38.28 22.47
N GLY A 327 -22.81 38.31 21.14
CA GLY A 327 -22.55 37.16 20.29
C GLY A 327 -21.09 36.72 20.32
N ILE A 328 -20.91 35.41 20.42
CA ILE A 328 -19.60 34.75 20.36
C ILE A 328 -19.75 33.65 19.33
N ALA A 329 -19.20 33.86 18.13
CA ALA A 329 -19.12 32.80 17.14
C ALA A 329 -18.02 31.82 17.57
N ALA A 330 -18.19 30.54 17.28
CA ALA A 330 -17.18 29.52 17.52
C ALA A 330 -16.98 28.65 16.28
N LYS A 331 -15.74 28.16 16.08
CA LYS A 331 -15.38 27.19 15.04
C LYS A 331 -14.59 26.03 15.67
N LEU A 332 -14.95 24.80 15.32
CA LEU A 332 -14.11 23.62 15.54
C LEU A 332 -13.12 23.47 14.37
N ARG A 333 -11.87 23.10 14.66
CA ARG A 333 -10.88 22.71 13.64
C ARG A 333 -9.98 21.58 14.15
N ARG A 334 -9.29 20.87 13.25
CA ARG A 334 -8.18 19.98 13.65
C ARG A 334 -7.12 20.75 14.44
N SER A 335 -6.62 20.15 15.51
CA SER A 335 -5.63 20.76 16.39
C SER A 335 -4.27 20.81 15.70
N VAL A 336 -3.52 21.90 15.89
CA VAL A 336 -2.22 22.11 15.24
C VAL A 336 -1.08 22.00 16.26
N ASP A 337 -0.10 21.15 15.98
CA ASP A 337 1.09 20.95 16.81
C ASP A 337 2.12 22.09 16.67
N GLU A 338 3.16 22.09 17.51
CA GLU A 338 4.22 23.12 17.52
C GLU A 338 5.06 23.16 16.23
N SER A 339 5.03 22.11 15.40
CA SER A 339 5.71 22.05 14.10
C SER A 339 4.82 22.57 12.95
N GLY A 340 3.51 22.67 13.21
CA GLY A 340 2.47 23.08 12.28
C GLY A 340 1.59 21.93 11.75
N ASN A 341 1.80 20.69 12.17
CA ASN A 341 1.03 19.56 11.65
C ASN A 341 -0.37 19.54 12.25
N THR A 342 -1.39 19.27 11.44
CA THR A 342 -2.75 19.00 11.91
C THR A 342 -2.86 17.59 12.48
N SER A 343 -3.53 17.46 13.62
CA SER A 343 -3.87 16.17 14.20
C SER A 343 -5.10 15.54 13.53
N ASP A 344 -5.10 14.21 13.40
CA ASP A 344 -6.25 13.47 12.88
C ASP A 344 -7.36 13.22 13.91
N THR A 345 -7.03 13.23 15.21
CA THR A 345 -7.99 12.90 16.29
C THR A 345 -8.27 14.04 17.25
N PHE A 346 -7.37 15.02 17.40
CA PHE A 346 -7.56 16.16 18.30
C PHE A 346 -8.09 17.39 17.55
N TYR A 347 -9.03 18.11 18.17
CA TYR A 347 -9.63 19.33 17.63
C TYR A 347 -9.50 20.51 18.62
N ASP A 348 -9.26 21.71 18.09
CA ASP A 348 -9.32 22.97 18.83
C ASP A 348 -10.72 23.58 18.70
N ILE A 349 -11.20 24.24 19.76
CA ILE A 349 -12.29 25.23 19.66
C ILE A 349 -11.68 26.63 19.61
N ILE A 350 -12.14 27.45 18.67
CA ILE A 350 -11.80 28.87 18.55
C ILE A 350 -13.06 29.71 18.73
N THR A 351 -13.01 30.76 19.56
CA THR A 351 -14.09 31.76 19.71
C THR A 351 -13.73 33.10 19.05
N SER A 352 -14.71 33.83 18.54
CA SER A 352 -14.52 35.11 17.84
C SER A 352 -14.01 36.28 18.70
N ARG A 353 -13.85 36.06 20.01
CA ARG A 353 -13.20 36.96 20.97
C ARG A 353 -12.67 36.15 22.15
N PRO A 354 -11.68 36.67 22.90
CA PRO A 354 -11.33 36.18 24.23
C PRO A 354 -12.55 36.13 25.14
N LEU A 355 -12.71 35.04 25.87
CA LEU A 355 -13.57 34.98 27.05
C LEU A 355 -12.87 35.69 28.21
N GLU A 356 -13.63 36.44 29.00
CA GLU A 356 -13.09 37.19 30.14
C GLU A 356 -12.93 36.29 31.38
N THR A 357 -12.03 36.65 32.29
CA THR A 357 -11.80 35.88 33.52
C THR A 357 -13.08 35.75 34.36
N GLY A 358 -13.52 34.51 34.60
CA GLY A 358 -14.77 34.19 35.30
C GLY A 358 -16.01 34.12 34.40
N GLU A 359 -15.87 34.33 33.08
CA GLU A 359 -16.95 34.12 32.13
C GLU A 359 -17.28 32.62 32.01
N ARG A 360 -18.58 32.29 32.06
CA ARG A 360 -19.10 30.92 31.95
C ARG A 360 -19.96 30.79 30.70
N VAL A 361 -19.65 29.82 29.86
CA VAL A 361 -20.35 29.56 28.58
C VAL A 361 -20.58 28.07 28.37
N ILE A 362 -21.48 27.72 27.46
CA ILE A 362 -21.60 26.35 26.95
C ILE A 362 -21.05 26.31 25.53
N PHE A 363 -20.08 25.44 25.26
CA PHE A 363 -19.76 25.06 23.89
C PHE A 363 -20.69 23.91 23.45
N ARG A 364 -21.58 24.21 22.49
CA ARG A 364 -22.37 23.21 21.77
C ARG A 364 -21.54 22.76 20.56
N ILE A 365 -21.19 21.49 20.51
CA ILE A 365 -20.60 20.81 19.34
C ILE A 365 -21.66 19.86 18.80
N GLN A 366 -22.10 20.06 17.57
CA GLN A 366 -23.07 19.21 16.90
C GLN A 366 -22.43 18.58 15.66
N TYR A 367 -22.38 17.25 15.64
CA TYR A 367 -21.88 16.49 14.50
C TYR A 367 -22.86 15.38 14.10
N ALA A 368 -22.74 14.92 12.87
CA ALA A 368 -23.48 13.80 12.33
C ALA A 368 -22.56 13.06 11.34
N GLU A 369 -22.60 11.73 11.34
CA GLU A 369 -21.89 10.98 10.30
C GLU A 369 -22.54 11.22 8.93
N PRO A 370 -21.76 11.48 7.87
CA PRO A 370 -22.31 11.70 6.54
C PRO A 370 -22.95 10.41 5.99
N GLY A 371 -24.27 10.44 5.83
CA GLY A 371 -25.07 9.37 5.24
C GLY A 371 -25.73 8.45 6.26
N TYR A 372 -25.92 7.18 5.87
CA TYR A 372 -26.54 6.15 6.71
C TYR A 372 -25.56 4.99 6.90
N ARG A 373 -25.49 4.48 8.13
CA ARG A 373 -24.80 3.24 8.46
C ARG A 373 -25.76 2.07 8.30
N THR A 374 -25.47 1.17 7.37
CA THR A 374 -26.13 -0.14 7.32
C THR A 374 -25.59 -0.99 8.47
N LEU A 375 -26.40 -1.18 9.52
CA LEU A 375 -26.08 -2.07 10.62
C LEU A 375 -26.25 -3.54 10.19
N ASP A 376 -25.18 -4.33 10.33
CA ASP A 376 -25.35 -5.79 10.28
C ASP A 376 -26.06 -6.27 11.55
N PHE A 377 -26.75 -7.40 11.42
CA PHE A 377 -27.52 -8.03 12.47
C PHE A 377 -27.20 -9.53 12.50
N GLU A 378 -27.26 -10.11 13.69
CA GLU A 378 -27.20 -11.56 13.80
C GLU A 378 -28.34 -12.16 12.97
N LYS A 379 -28.02 -13.01 12.00
CA LYS A 379 -29.00 -13.64 11.11
C LYS A 379 -29.75 -14.74 11.89
N ARG A 380 -30.56 -14.31 12.85
CA ARG A 380 -31.24 -15.08 13.90
C ARG A 380 -32.38 -14.23 14.48
N LEU A 381 -33.52 -14.85 14.74
CA LEU A 381 -34.65 -14.20 15.41
C LEU A 381 -34.63 -14.40 16.92
N TYR A 382 -34.98 -13.31 17.62
CA TYR A 382 -35.23 -13.23 19.05
C TYR A 382 -36.70 -12.86 19.24
N ASP A 383 -37.55 -13.86 19.46
CA ASP A 383 -39.02 -13.70 19.59
C ASP A 383 -39.65 -12.91 18.42
N GLY A 384 -39.26 -13.26 17.19
CA GLY A 384 -39.73 -12.60 15.96
C GLY A 384 -39.10 -11.23 15.66
N ARG A 385 -38.05 -10.83 16.40
CA ARG A 385 -37.29 -9.59 16.20
C ARG A 385 -35.83 -9.88 15.87
N PHE A 386 -35.19 -9.00 15.10
CA PHE A 386 -33.73 -8.98 14.95
C PHE A 386 -33.11 -8.08 16.02
N ARG A 387 -31.86 -8.36 16.38
CA ARG A 387 -31.02 -7.46 17.19
C ARG A 387 -30.11 -6.67 16.26
N LEU A 388 -30.24 -5.35 16.29
CA LEU A 388 -29.37 -4.40 15.60
C LEU A 388 -28.56 -3.65 16.65
N SER A 389 -27.23 -3.70 16.56
CA SER A 389 -26.34 -3.09 17.54
C SER A 389 -25.71 -1.82 16.96
N PHE A 390 -26.06 -0.66 17.52
CA PHE A 390 -25.51 0.63 17.14
C PHE A 390 -24.43 1.06 18.15
N PRO A 391 -23.14 1.10 17.77
CA PRO A 391 -22.11 1.68 18.60
C PRO A 391 -22.07 3.20 18.41
N TRP A 392 -22.16 3.93 19.51
CA TRP A 392 -21.79 5.33 19.61
C TRP A 392 -20.45 5.41 20.34
N TRP A 393 -19.43 5.89 19.66
CA TRP A 393 -18.10 6.07 20.25
C TRP A 393 -18.07 7.35 21.09
N GLY A 394 -17.53 7.22 22.28
CA GLY A 394 -17.29 8.34 23.17
C GLY A 394 -16.16 9.24 22.67
N VAL A 395 -15.97 10.34 23.38
CA VAL A 395 -14.92 11.33 23.10
C VAL A 395 -14.18 11.66 24.38
N ARG A 396 -12.92 12.06 24.29
CA ARG A 396 -12.17 12.60 25.43
C ARG A 396 -12.13 14.12 25.32
N LEU A 397 -12.35 14.82 26.43
CA LEU A 397 -12.19 16.26 26.52
C LEU A 397 -10.83 16.59 27.16
N ALA A 398 -10.30 17.78 26.87
CA ALA A 398 -8.98 18.23 27.35
C ALA A 398 -8.80 18.25 28.88
N LYS A 399 -9.89 18.21 29.65
CA LYS A 399 -9.90 18.31 31.12
C LYS A 399 -10.97 17.42 31.75
N PRO A 400 -10.74 16.95 32.99
CA PRO A 400 -11.77 16.22 33.73
C PRO A 400 -12.90 17.16 34.16
N PHE A 401 -14.12 16.62 34.21
CA PHE A 401 -15.32 17.36 34.59
C PHE A 401 -16.14 16.60 35.64
N SER A 402 -16.96 17.32 36.40
CA SER A 402 -17.58 16.79 37.62
C SER A 402 -18.89 16.04 37.40
N TRP A 403 -19.67 16.43 36.38
CA TRP A 403 -21.02 15.94 36.15
C TRP A 403 -21.22 15.54 34.68
N LEU A 404 -21.76 14.35 34.43
CA LEU A 404 -22.07 13.83 33.10
C LEU A 404 -23.55 13.46 33.01
N MET A 405 -24.22 13.90 31.95
CA MET A 405 -25.49 13.32 31.51
C MET A 405 -25.39 12.89 30.05
N ILE A 406 -25.86 11.69 29.74
CA ILE A 406 -26.02 11.20 28.37
C ILE A 406 -27.47 10.84 28.14
N SER A 407 -28.07 11.40 27.09
CA SER A 407 -29.40 11.08 26.59
C SER A 407 -29.29 10.45 25.21
N LEU A 408 -30.08 9.42 24.93
CA LEU A 408 -30.16 8.76 23.63
C LEU A 408 -31.63 8.54 23.27
N SER A 409 -32.04 8.92 22.06
CA SER A 409 -33.38 8.65 21.53
C SER A 409 -33.33 7.54 20.47
N GLN A 410 -34.20 6.53 20.59
CA GLN A 410 -34.30 5.49 19.57
C GLN A 410 -35.07 5.98 18.34
N PRO A 411 -34.79 5.44 17.14
CA PRO A 411 -35.47 5.86 15.91
C PRO A 411 -36.90 5.30 15.75
N PHE A 412 -37.28 4.29 16.54
CA PHE A 412 -38.53 3.56 16.36
C PHE A 412 -39.63 3.99 17.33
N PRO A 413 -40.88 4.17 16.88
CA PRO A 413 -42.01 4.32 17.77
C PRO A 413 -42.29 2.99 18.50
N GLY A 414 -42.52 3.04 19.82
CA GLY A 414 -42.85 1.86 20.62
C GLY A 414 -43.47 2.18 21.97
N GLU A 415 -44.21 1.21 22.51
CA GLU A 415 -44.73 1.25 23.88
C GLU A 415 -43.85 0.41 24.81
N PHE A 416 -43.60 0.89 26.03
CA PHE A 416 -43.03 0.02 27.07
C PHE A 416 -44.07 -1.01 27.53
N PRO A 417 -43.70 -2.29 27.69
CA PRO A 417 -44.54 -3.22 28.41
C PRO A 417 -44.65 -2.76 29.87
N ALA A 418 -45.89 -2.51 30.34
CA ALA A 418 -46.20 -1.99 31.67
C ALA A 418 -45.70 -2.83 32.88
N ALA A 419 -44.99 -3.94 32.63
CA ALA A 419 -44.35 -4.78 33.64
C ALA A 419 -43.05 -5.42 33.11
N GLY A 420 -41.91 -4.75 33.35
CA GLY A 420 -40.58 -5.31 33.12
C GLY A 420 -39.45 -4.31 33.37
N GLY A 421 -38.37 -4.76 34.01
CA GLY A 421 -37.10 -4.02 34.04
C GLY A 421 -36.34 -4.12 32.71
N GLU A 422 -35.05 -3.77 32.73
CA GLU A 422 -34.17 -3.64 31.55
C GLU A 422 -34.30 -4.79 30.52
N SER A 423 -34.56 -6.04 30.95
CA SER A 423 -34.73 -7.22 30.10
C SER A 423 -35.96 -7.24 29.18
N ARG A 424 -36.85 -6.24 29.27
CA ARG A 424 -38.04 -6.07 28.40
C ARG A 424 -38.11 -4.73 27.68
N ALA A 425 -37.05 -3.91 27.76
CA ALA A 425 -36.97 -2.67 27.01
C ALA A 425 -36.90 -2.95 25.49
N PRO A 426 -37.42 -2.06 24.62
CA PRO A 426 -37.35 -2.23 23.17
C PRO A 426 -35.92 -2.05 22.62
N PHE A 427 -35.03 -1.44 23.40
CA PHE A 427 -33.59 -1.50 23.24
C PHE A 427 -32.89 -1.51 24.59
N THR A 428 -31.63 -1.95 24.61
CA THR A 428 -30.77 -1.86 25.80
C THR A 428 -29.49 -1.11 25.46
N VAL A 429 -29.12 -0.14 26.29
CA VAL A 429 -27.79 0.49 26.24
C VAL A 429 -26.82 -0.30 27.11
N ASN A 430 -25.62 -0.55 26.59
CA ASN A 430 -24.55 -1.26 27.26
C ASN A 430 -23.27 -0.40 27.24
N THR A 431 -22.54 -0.35 28.35
CA THR A 431 -21.23 0.33 28.43
C THR A 431 -20.37 -0.27 29.55
N GLY A 432 -19.04 -0.29 29.35
CA GLY A 432 -18.09 -0.82 30.34
C GLY A 432 -18.05 -0.01 31.64
N THR A 433 -18.47 1.26 31.60
CA THR A 433 -18.47 2.19 32.74
C THR A 433 -19.81 2.29 33.46
N ARG A 434 -20.76 1.37 33.21
CA ARG A 434 -22.14 1.41 33.72
C ARG A 434 -22.27 1.71 35.23
N GLY A 435 -21.30 1.24 36.04
CA GLY A 435 -21.27 1.46 37.49
C GLY A 435 -20.88 2.87 37.95
N ALA A 436 -20.41 3.74 37.06
CA ALA A 436 -20.09 5.13 37.35
C ALA A 436 -21.30 6.09 37.24
N PHE A 437 -22.45 5.60 36.74
CA PHE A 437 -23.69 6.36 36.64
C PHE A 437 -24.61 6.13 37.84
N SER A 438 -24.95 7.20 38.56
CA SER A 438 -25.89 7.18 39.69
C SER A 438 -27.35 7.05 39.26
N SER A 439 -27.69 7.52 38.05
CA SER A 439 -28.99 7.34 37.41
C SER A 439 -28.84 6.62 36.06
N TRP A 440 -29.80 5.76 35.74
CA TRP A 440 -29.88 5.03 34.48
C TRP A 440 -31.35 4.67 34.25
N ARG A 441 -31.98 5.34 33.29
CA ARG A 441 -33.44 5.35 33.13
C ARG A 441 -33.79 5.22 31.66
N TYR A 442 -34.94 4.62 31.43
CA TYR A 442 -35.58 4.58 30.12
C TYR A 442 -36.95 5.26 30.25
N SER A 443 -37.32 6.09 29.28
CA SER A 443 -38.54 6.90 29.29
C SER A 443 -39.30 6.72 27.99
N ALA A 444 -40.63 6.54 28.06
CA ALA A 444 -41.49 6.80 26.90
C ALA A 444 -41.93 8.26 26.95
N GLY A 445 -41.84 8.96 25.83
CA GLY A 445 -42.23 10.37 25.75
C GLY A 445 -43.74 10.57 25.77
N ASP A 446 -44.29 10.85 26.96
CA ASP A 446 -45.50 11.67 27.14
C ASP A 446 -45.08 13.10 27.52
N GLU A 447 -44.28 13.74 26.66
CA GLU A 447 -43.82 15.12 26.88
C GLU A 447 -44.76 16.10 26.15
N GLU A 448 -45.31 17.05 26.90
CA GLU A 448 -46.38 17.96 26.44
C GLU A 448 -45.91 18.95 25.35
N SER A 449 -44.59 19.10 25.19
CA SER A 449 -43.86 19.91 24.20
C SER A 449 -43.65 19.21 22.85
N VAL A 450 -43.84 17.90 22.75
CA VAL A 450 -43.52 17.12 21.55
C VAL A 450 -44.71 17.10 20.58
N PRO A 451 -44.54 17.48 19.29
CA PRO A 451 -45.61 17.47 18.30
C PRO A 451 -46.32 16.11 18.22
N ALA A 452 -47.65 16.12 18.03
CA ALA A 452 -48.50 14.92 18.16
C ALA A 452 -48.10 13.74 17.26
N GLU A 453 -47.32 13.98 16.20
CA GLU A 453 -46.76 13.00 15.26
C GLU A 453 -45.57 12.19 15.82
N ARG A 454 -44.93 12.66 16.91
CA ARG A 454 -43.75 12.03 17.54
C ARG A 454 -44.05 11.22 18.81
N ARG A 455 -45.33 11.06 19.19
CA ARG A 455 -45.74 10.22 20.34
C ARG A 455 -45.36 8.76 20.08
N GLY A 456 -44.35 8.28 20.80
CA GLY A 456 -43.81 6.92 20.65
C GLY A 456 -42.28 6.82 20.66
N ILE A 457 -41.55 7.93 20.57
CA ILE A 457 -40.09 7.93 20.76
C ILE A 457 -39.79 7.51 22.20
N ILE A 458 -38.87 6.57 22.35
CA ILE A 458 -38.36 6.12 23.65
C ILE A 458 -36.96 6.69 23.85
N GLY A 459 -36.79 7.38 24.97
CA GLY A 459 -35.53 7.91 25.45
C GLY A 459 -34.83 6.96 26.41
N PHE A 460 -33.53 7.16 26.49
CA PHE A 460 -32.64 6.63 27.50
C PHE A 460 -31.89 7.81 28.13
N GLU A 461 -31.68 7.79 29.45
CA GLU A 461 -30.95 8.81 30.20
C GLU A 461 -30.03 8.14 31.22
N ALA A 462 -28.75 8.50 31.20
CA ALA A 462 -27.78 8.17 32.24
C ALA A 462 -27.19 9.44 32.84
N VAL A 463 -27.11 9.51 34.17
CA VAL A 463 -26.54 10.66 34.89
C VAL A 463 -25.49 10.18 35.89
N SER A 464 -24.38 10.89 35.97
CA SER A 464 -23.36 10.77 37.01
C SER A 464 -23.08 12.13 37.62
N GLU A 465 -23.30 12.24 38.93
CA GLU A 465 -23.04 13.47 39.71
C GLU A 465 -21.59 13.62 40.16
N ALA A 466 -20.72 12.65 39.82
CA ALA A 466 -19.32 12.59 40.27
C ALA A 466 -18.45 11.87 39.22
N TRP A 467 -18.51 12.31 37.97
CA TRP A 467 -17.84 11.65 36.83
C TRP A 467 -16.31 11.68 36.93
N ASN A 468 -15.74 12.86 37.24
CA ASN A 468 -14.32 13.11 37.52
C ASN A 468 -13.34 12.41 36.56
N SER A 469 -13.63 12.51 35.27
CA SER A 469 -12.89 11.90 34.17
C SER A 469 -12.95 12.81 32.95
N GLU A 470 -11.92 12.75 32.10
CA GLU A 470 -11.84 13.42 30.80
C GLU A 470 -12.67 12.71 29.72
N VAL A 471 -12.94 11.42 29.90
CA VAL A 471 -13.54 10.55 28.88
C VAL A 471 -15.05 10.50 29.04
N ILE A 472 -15.79 10.84 27.99
CA ILE A 472 -17.18 10.44 27.79
C ILE A 472 -17.16 8.99 27.26
N PRO A 473 -17.93 8.05 27.84
CA PRO A 473 -17.76 6.63 27.54
C PRO A 473 -18.52 6.18 26.29
N ASP A 474 -17.96 5.20 25.58
CA ASP A 474 -18.65 4.49 24.50
C ASP A 474 -19.98 3.88 24.97
N LEU A 475 -20.99 3.92 24.10
CA LEU A 475 -22.28 3.28 24.31
C LEU A 475 -22.59 2.31 23.17
N LEU A 476 -23.08 1.12 23.51
CA LEU A 476 -23.62 0.15 22.55
C LEU A 476 -25.13 0.05 22.76
N ALA A 477 -25.92 0.54 21.82
CA ALA A 477 -27.38 0.44 21.84
C ALA A 477 -27.85 -0.77 21.02
N ASP A 478 -28.41 -1.78 21.69
CA ASP A 478 -28.98 -2.98 21.07
C ASP A 478 -30.49 -2.83 20.88
N PHE A 479 -30.93 -2.54 19.65
CA PHE A 479 -32.35 -2.42 19.28
C PHE A 479 -32.98 -3.76 18.94
N LEU A 480 -34.21 -4.01 19.41
CA LEU A 480 -35.02 -5.20 19.08
C LEU A 480 -36.10 -4.84 18.05
N VAL A 481 -35.75 -4.99 16.76
CA VAL A 481 -36.55 -4.53 15.62
C VAL A 481 -37.38 -5.67 15.00
N PRO A 482 -38.68 -5.47 14.69
CA PRO A 482 -39.51 -6.51 14.07
C PRO A 482 -38.95 -6.99 12.72
N TYR A 483 -39.07 -8.29 12.43
CA TYR A 483 -38.57 -8.87 11.17
C TYR A 483 -39.21 -8.31 9.89
N THR A 484 -40.30 -7.55 10.01
CA THR A 484 -41.00 -6.87 8.90
C THR A 484 -40.31 -5.60 8.43
N GLU A 485 -39.62 -4.90 9.34
CA GLU A 485 -38.91 -3.63 9.06
C GLU A 485 -37.51 -3.85 8.48
N VAL A 486 -37.11 -5.11 8.34
CA VAL A 486 -35.75 -5.54 8.02
C VAL A 486 -35.74 -6.17 6.62
N SER A 487 -35.08 -5.51 5.67
CA SER A 487 -34.93 -6.01 4.31
C SER A 487 -34.05 -7.27 4.30
N LEU A 488 -34.58 -8.40 3.83
CA LEU A 488 -33.86 -9.67 3.78
C LEU A 488 -33.71 -10.15 2.34
N THR A 489 -32.47 -10.35 1.90
CA THR A 489 -32.22 -11.13 0.68
C THR A 489 -32.68 -12.58 0.86
N ARG A 490 -32.90 -13.30 -0.25
CA ARG A 490 -33.26 -14.73 -0.20
C ARG A 490 -32.17 -15.59 0.48
N MET A 491 -30.91 -15.21 0.36
CA MET A 491 -29.81 -15.93 1.01
C MET A 491 -29.74 -15.65 2.50
N GLU A 492 -30.04 -14.43 2.96
CA GLU A 492 -30.13 -14.12 4.39
C GLU A 492 -31.36 -14.76 5.02
N THR A 493 -32.51 -14.72 4.34
CA THR A 493 -33.72 -15.42 4.80
C THR A 493 -33.44 -16.91 5.02
N LEU A 494 -32.67 -17.55 4.14
CA LEU A 494 -32.23 -18.94 4.30
C LEU A 494 -31.26 -19.11 5.48
N LYS A 495 -30.30 -18.18 5.67
CA LYS A 495 -29.37 -18.19 6.81
C LYS A 495 -30.10 -18.07 8.15
N VAL A 496 -31.08 -17.16 8.26
CA VAL A 496 -31.92 -16.96 9.46
C VAL A 496 -32.60 -18.27 9.84
N VAL A 497 -33.40 -18.83 8.92
CA VAL A 497 -34.13 -20.09 9.15
C VAL A 497 -33.18 -21.24 9.53
N LEU A 498 -32.02 -21.37 8.86
CA LEU A 498 -31.04 -22.41 9.19
C LEU A 498 -30.37 -22.21 10.56
N ASN A 499 -30.09 -20.96 10.96
CA ASN A 499 -29.55 -20.65 12.28
C ASN A 499 -30.60 -20.91 13.37
N ASP A 500 -31.86 -20.55 13.16
CA ASP A 500 -32.90 -20.72 14.17
C ASP A 500 -33.33 -22.19 14.32
N VAL A 501 -33.22 -23.00 13.25
CA VAL A 501 -33.19 -24.47 13.35
C VAL A 501 -32.01 -24.96 14.19
N LYS A 502 -30.78 -24.49 13.90
CA LYS A 502 -29.54 -24.92 14.59
C LYS A 502 -29.58 -24.61 16.09
N PHE A 503 -30.08 -23.43 16.47
CA PHE A 503 -30.21 -22.98 17.86
C PHE A 503 -31.53 -23.42 18.54
N ARG A 504 -32.41 -24.14 17.83
CA ARG A 504 -33.73 -24.58 18.31
C ARG A 504 -34.63 -23.42 18.77
N ALA A 505 -34.56 -22.30 18.07
CA ALA A 505 -35.19 -21.02 18.40
C ALA A 505 -36.34 -20.63 17.44
N LEU A 506 -36.89 -21.59 16.70
CA LEU A 506 -37.94 -21.37 15.69
C LEU A 506 -39.18 -20.67 16.24
N SER A 507 -39.63 -19.66 15.50
CA SER A 507 -40.77 -18.79 15.80
C SER A 507 -41.85 -18.84 14.71
N ALA A 508 -42.96 -18.11 14.90
CA ALA A 508 -43.96 -17.93 13.84
C ALA A 508 -43.41 -17.14 12.62
N ALA A 509 -42.45 -16.23 12.85
CA ALA A 509 -41.80 -15.46 11.80
C ALA A 509 -40.95 -16.37 10.88
N ASP A 510 -40.25 -17.37 11.43
CA ASP A 510 -39.53 -18.38 10.63
C ASP A 510 -40.44 -19.14 9.67
N GLY A 511 -41.70 -19.41 10.08
CA GLY A 511 -42.71 -20.00 9.22
C GLY A 511 -43.06 -19.11 8.02
N ALA A 512 -43.24 -17.81 8.25
CA ALA A 512 -43.50 -16.84 7.19
C ALA A 512 -42.29 -16.67 6.23
N LEU A 513 -41.07 -16.58 6.79
CA LEU A 513 -39.82 -16.51 6.04
C LEU A 513 -39.60 -17.78 5.18
N THR A 514 -39.84 -18.96 5.75
CA THR A 514 -39.77 -20.25 5.04
C THR A 514 -40.78 -20.32 3.90
N LEU A 515 -42.02 -19.86 4.12
CA LEU A 515 -43.05 -19.84 3.09
C LEU A 515 -42.68 -18.90 1.92
N ARG A 516 -42.08 -17.74 2.22
CA ARG A 516 -41.55 -16.78 1.22
C ARG A 516 -40.42 -17.39 0.37
N LEU A 517 -39.53 -18.18 1.00
CA LEU A 517 -38.49 -18.95 0.31
C LEU A 517 -39.08 -20.05 -0.59
N MET A 518 -40.01 -20.86 -0.06
CA MET A 518 -40.66 -21.93 -0.80
C MET A 518 -41.43 -21.40 -2.01
N GLY A 519 -42.16 -20.29 -1.87
CA GLY A 519 -42.84 -19.61 -2.98
C GLY A 519 -41.86 -19.13 -4.05
N SER A 520 -40.72 -18.56 -3.65
CA SER A 520 -39.67 -18.12 -4.57
C SER A 520 -39.02 -19.29 -5.33
N LEU A 521 -38.72 -20.39 -4.63
CA LEU A 521 -38.15 -21.61 -5.21
C LEU A 521 -39.14 -22.33 -6.15
N LEU A 522 -40.43 -22.37 -5.78
CA LEU A 522 -41.48 -22.94 -6.61
C LEU A 522 -41.69 -22.11 -7.89
N LEU A 523 -41.76 -20.78 -7.77
CA LEU A 523 -41.85 -19.88 -8.93
C LEU A 523 -40.64 -20.04 -9.85
N LEU A 524 -39.42 -20.05 -9.31
CA LEU A 524 -38.20 -20.28 -10.09
C LEU A 524 -38.23 -21.65 -10.77
N SER A 525 -38.68 -22.70 -10.07
CA SER A 525 -38.81 -24.05 -10.63
C SER A 525 -39.82 -24.10 -11.78
N VAL A 526 -40.95 -23.41 -11.66
CA VAL A 526 -41.95 -23.28 -12.73
C VAL A 526 -41.38 -22.51 -13.92
N ILE A 527 -40.74 -21.36 -13.69
CA ILE A 527 -40.09 -20.56 -14.75
C ILE A 527 -39.04 -21.38 -15.50
N ILE A 528 -38.17 -22.09 -14.79
CA ILE A 528 -37.16 -22.97 -15.40
C ILE A 528 -37.84 -24.11 -16.17
N PHE A 529 -38.87 -24.75 -15.61
CA PHE A 529 -39.53 -25.90 -16.24
C PHE A 529 -40.22 -25.56 -17.57
N PHE A 530 -40.91 -24.41 -17.64
CA PHE A 530 -41.59 -23.93 -18.85
C PHE A 530 -40.67 -23.17 -19.80
N GLY A 531 -39.76 -22.36 -19.25
CA GLY A 531 -38.73 -21.62 -20.00
C GLY A 531 -37.57 -22.49 -20.50
N ASN A 532 -37.52 -23.77 -20.12
CA ASN A 532 -36.46 -24.72 -20.44
C ASN A 532 -36.06 -24.72 -21.92
N PHE A 533 -37.02 -24.56 -22.85
CA PHE A 533 -36.68 -24.41 -24.27
C PHE A 533 -35.77 -23.21 -24.56
N PHE A 534 -36.12 -22.03 -24.03
CA PHE A 534 -35.39 -20.79 -24.25
C PHE A 534 -34.03 -20.79 -23.54
N PHE A 535 -33.98 -21.25 -22.29
CA PHE A 535 -32.72 -21.41 -21.55
C PHE A 535 -31.79 -22.41 -22.24
N LEU A 536 -32.29 -23.59 -22.62
CA LEU A 536 -31.52 -24.61 -23.33
C LEU A 536 -31.05 -24.10 -24.71
N LEU A 537 -31.87 -23.30 -25.41
CA LEU A 537 -31.48 -22.67 -26.67
C LEU A 537 -30.35 -21.65 -26.46
N ALA A 538 -30.45 -20.80 -25.44
CA ALA A 538 -29.39 -19.84 -25.09
C ALA A 538 -28.08 -20.57 -24.74
N GLU A 539 -28.12 -21.62 -23.91
CA GLU A 539 -26.95 -22.45 -23.60
C GLU A 539 -26.37 -23.15 -24.85
N ILE A 540 -27.23 -23.58 -25.79
CA ILE A 540 -26.81 -24.14 -27.08
C ILE A 540 -26.15 -23.07 -27.97
N VAL A 541 -26.63 -21.83 -27.96
CA VAL A 541 -26.00 -20.72 -28.70
C VAL A 541 -24.66 -20.35 -28.06
N THR A 542 -24.59 -20.26 -26.72
CA THR A 542 -23.38 -19.86 -25.99
C THR A 542 -22.28 -20.93 -26.00
N PHE A 543 -22.62 -22.20 -25.73
CA PHE A 543 -21.65 -23.29 -25.56
C PHE A 543 -21.76 -24.39 -26.63
N GLY A 544 -22.87 -24.48 -27.35
CA GLY A 544 -23.13 -25.57 -28.29
C GLY A 544 -22.21 -25.57 -29.52
N TRP A 545 -21.74 -24.41 -29.97
CA TRP A 545 -20.72 -24.33 -31.02
C TRP A 545 -19.38 -24.90 -30.52
N VAL A 546 -18.96 -24.59 -29.29
CA VAL A 546 -17.75 -25.13 -28.64
C VAL A 546 -17.81 -26.66 -28.59
N PHE A 547 -18.91 -27.22 -28.06
CA PHE A 547 -19.11 -28.69 -28.03
C PHE A 547 -19.30 -29.32 -29.42
N GLY A 548 -19.75 -28.55 -30.40
CA GLY A 548 -19.85 -28.97 -31.81
C GLY A 548 -18.49 -29.10 -32.48
N ILE A 549 -17.61 -28.11 -32.29
CA ILE A 549 -16.22 -28.12 -32.79
C ILE A 549 -15.40 -29.19 -32.07
N LEU A 550 -15.41 -29.22 -30.73
CA LEU A 550 -14.78 -30.28 -29.94
C LEU A 550 -15.28 -31.67 -30.32
N GLY A 551 -16.58 -31.82 -30.59
CA GLY A 551 -17.16 -33.09 -31.03
C GLY A 551 -16.64 -33.56 -32.40
N LYS A 552 -16.39 -32.64 -33.34
CA LYS A 552 -15.74 -32.96 -34.63
C LYS A 552 -14.27 -33.35 -34.44
N ILE A 553 -13.52 -32.60 -33.62
CA ILE A 553 -12.09 -32.84 -33.36
C ILE A 553 -11.89 -34.19 -32.64
N THR A 554 -12.68 -34.48 -31.61
CA THR A 554 -12.57 -35.69 -30.78
C THR A 554 -13.27 -36.92 -31.37
N LYS A 555 -14.07 -36.75 -32.43
CA LYS A 555 -15.01 -37.75 -32.98
C LYS A 555 -16.06 -38.27 -31.97
N ILE A 556 -16.30 -37.53 -30.87
CA ILE A 556 -17.29 -37.87 -29.82
C ILE A 556 -18.51 -36.94 -29.94
N SER A 557 -19.72 -37.48 -29.77
CA SER A 557 -20.98 -36.74 -29.85
C SER A 557 -21.30 -35.86 -28.61
N LEU A 558 -20.33 -35.06 -28.15
CA LEU A 558 -20.40 -34.24 -26.92
C LEU A 558 -21.65 -33.34 -26.86
N PHE A 559 -21.95 -32.63 -27.95
CA PHE A 559 -23.17 -31.81 -28.07
C PHE A 559 -24.45 -32.58 -27.72
N LYS A 560 -24.59 -33.83 -28.21
CA LYS A 560 -25.76 -34.66 -27.88
C LYS A 560 -25.75 -35.14 -26.42
N LYS A 561 -24.57 -35.40 -25.83
CA LYS A 561 -24.44 -35.86 -24.43
C LYS A 561 -24.76 -34.76 -23.42
N VAL A 562 -24.32 -33.52 -23.65
CA VAL A 562 -24.54 -32.39 -22.73
C VAL A 562 -26.00 -31.92 -22.79
N PHE A 563 -26.49 -31.54 -23.97
CA PHE A 563 -27.78 -30.89 -24.15
C PHE A 563 -28.96 -31.87 -24.29
N PHE A 564 -28.74 -33.10 -24.80
CA PHE A 564 -29.80 -34.07 -25.10
C PHE A 564 -29.48 -35.51 -24.64
N PRO A 565 -29.09 -35.75 -23.37
CA PRO A 565 -28.72 -37.08 -22.89
C PRO A 565 -29.88 -38.07 -23.04
N GLY A 566 -29.69 -39.10 -23.88
CA GLY A 566 -30.74 -40.07 -24.21
C GLY A 566 -31.71 -39.63 -25.31
N GLY A 567 -31.38 -38.58 -26.09
CA GLY A 567 -32.11 -38.15 -27.28
C GLY A 567 -33.06 -36.95 -27.06
N ARG A 568 -33.63 -36.44 -28.16
CA ARG A 568 -34.50 -35.25 -28.17
C ARG A 568 -35.94 -35.58 -27.72
N LYS A 569 -36.15 -35.90 -26.45
CA LYS A 569 -37.50 -36.02 -25.87
C LYS A 569 -38.12 -34.64 -25.67
N LYS A 570 -39.31 -34.38 -26.22
CA LYS A 570 -39.99 -33.06 -26.07
C LYS A 570 -40.27 -32.75 -24.60
N PHE A 571 -40.75 -33.74 -23.85
CA PHE A 571 -41.15 -33.62 -22.45
C PHE A 571 -40.42 -34.66 -21.59
N SER A 572 -39.72 -34.23 -20.54
CA SER A 572 -39.13 -35.09 -19.52
C SER A 572 -38.51 -34.24 -18.41
N ILE A 573 -38.77 -34.58 -17.14
CA ILE A 573 -38.28 -33.86 -15.95
C ILE A 573 -36.78 -33.55 -16.01
N THR A 574 -35.92 -34.46 -16.50
CA THR A 574 -34.45 -34.27 -16.51
C THR A 574 -33.81 -34.26 -17.89
N ARG A 575 -34.59 -34.51 -18.96
CA ARG A 575 -34.10 -34.73 -20.34
C ARG A 575 -34.98 -34.08 -21.42
N GLY A 576 -35.98 -33.29 -21.03
CA GLY A 576 -36.91 -32.64 -21.95
C GLY A 576 -36.28 -31.42 -22.61
N TRP A 577 -36.49 -31.24 -23.91
CA TRP A 577 -36.00 -30.04 -24.61
C TRP A 577 -37.05 -28.93 -24.76
N VAL A 578 -38.33 -29.23 -24.53
CA VAL A 578 -39.39 -28.23 -24.44
C VAL A 578 -39.71 -27.96 -22.97
N LEU A 579 -40.24 -28.96 -22.26
CA LEU A 579 -40.53 -28.87 -20.82
C LEU A 579 -39.68 -29.85 -20.00
N GLY A 580 -39.06 -29.35 -18.93
CA GLY A 580 -38.17 -30.11 -18.03
C GLY A 580 -37.19 -29.21 -17.28
N PHE A 581 -36.37 -29.78 -16.40
CA PHE A 581 -35.23 -29.12 -15.76
C PHE A 581 -33.92 -29.42 -16.50
N ASN A 582 -33.99 -29.64 -17.81
CA ASN A 582 -32.82 -30.06 -18.59
C ASN A 582 -31.79 -28.92 -18.69
N ALA A 583 -32.25 -27.68 -18.92
CA ALA A 583 -31.43 -26.47 -18.89
C ALA A 583 -30.72 -26.32 -17.53
N LEU A 584 -31.45 -26.38 -16.40
CA LEU A 584 -30.84 -26.31 -15.06
C LEU A 584 -29.72 -27.34 -14.83
N LEU A 585 -29.81 -28.53 -15.45
CA LEU A 585 -28.78 -29.57 -15.36
C LEU A 585 -27.64 -29.42 -16.37
N VAL A 586 -27.78 -28.58 -17.40
CA VAL A 586 -26.75 -28.38 -18.43
C VAL A 586 -25.51 -27.70 -17.86
N PRO A 587 -25.55 -26.62 -17.06
CA PRO A 587 -24.36 -26.04 -16.43
C PRO A 587 -23.57 -27.07 -15.62
N PHE A 588 -24.24 -27.91 -14.82
CA PHE A 588 -23.58 -29.00 -14.09
C PHE A 588 -22.97 -30.06 -15.00
N ARG A 589 -23.61 -30.39 -16.13
CA ARG A 589 -23.03 -31.30 -17.15
C ARG A 589 -21.90 -30.64 -17.95
N VAL A 590 -21.94 -29.34 -18.17
CA VAL A 590 -20.90 -28.54 -18.82
C VAL A 590 -19.69 -28.51 -17.90
N VAL A 591 -19.85 -28.11 -16.63
CA VAL A 591 -18.82 -28.18 -15.60
C VAL A 591 -18.30 -29.60 -15.43
N TYR A 592 -19.14 -30.63 -15.36
CA TYR A 592 -18.67 -32.02 -15.31
C TYR A 592 -17.91 -32.44 -16.58
N THR A 593 -18.34 -32.02 -17.77
CA THR A 593 -17.66 -32.37 -19.04
C THR A 593 -16.38 -31.57 -19.23
N ILE A 594 -16.31 -30.34 -18.71
CA ILE A 594 -15.11 -29.51 -18.66
C ILE A 594 -14.17 -30.07 -17.60
N LEU A 595 -14.60 -30.40 -16.39
CA LEU A 595 -13.78 -31.02 -15.35
C LEU A 595 -13.32 -32.42 -15.75
N ALA A 596 -14.14 -33.24 -16.41
CA ALA A 596 -13.72 -34.53 -16.97
C ALA A 596 -12.82 -34.34 -18.20
N GLY A 597 -13.01 -33.28 -18.97
CA GLY A 597 -12.18 -32.89 -20.11
C GLY A 597 -10.82 -32.34 -19.68
N ILE A 598 -10.78 -31.54 -18.62
CA ILE A 598 -9.59 -31.03 -17.94
C ILE A 598 -8.93 -32.19 -17.20
N ALA A 599 -9.65 -33.04 -16.47
CA ALA A 599 -9.06 -34.23 -15.83
C ALA A 599 -8.54 -35.23 -16.87
N ALA A 600 -9.13 -35.35 -18.05
CA ALA A 600 -8.63 -36.16 -19.16
C ALA A 600 -7.48 -35.49 -19.93
N LEU A 601 -7.51 -34.16 -20.08
CA LEU A 601 -6.46 -33.36 -20.71
C LEU A 601 -5.25 -33.33 -19.80
N PHE A 602 -5.42 -32.98 -18.53
CA PHE A 602 -4.53 -33.25 -17.40
C PHE A 602 -4.06 -34.69 -17.56
N MET A 603 -4.85 -35.77 -17.34
CA MET A 603 -4.43 -37.18 -17.50
C MET A 603 -3.68 -37.56 -18.80
N LYS A 604 -3.78 -36.79 -19.88
CA LYS A 604 -3.08 -37.02 -21.15
C LYS A 604 -1.79 -36.20 -21.30
N LEU A 605 -1.81 -34.93 -20.91
CA LEU A 605 -0.64 -34.08 -20.68
C LEU A 605 0.25 -34.71 -19.61
N VAL A 606 -0.41 -35.25 -18.59
CA VAL A 606 0.10 -36.09 -17.52
C VAL A 606 0.99 -37.16 -18.16
N ARG A 607 0.43 -38.01 -19.02
CA ARG A 607 1.16 -39.07 -19.75
C ARG A 607 2.23 -38.63 -20.77
N LEU A 608 2.52 -37.33 -20.92
CA LEU A 608 3.50 -36.79 -21.89
C LEU A 608 4.85 -36.38 -21.28
N HIS A 609 4.99 -36.31 -19.95
CA HIS A 609 6.24 -35.94 -19.28
C HIS A 609 7.23 -37.11 -19.17
N PRO A 610 8.57 -36.93 -19.15
CA PRO A 610 9.49 -38.08 -19.16
C PRO A 610 9.65 -38.81 -17.82
N ALA A 611 9.96 -38.09 -16.74
CA ALA A 611 10.06 -38.65 -15.37
C ALA A 611 8.72 -39.20 -14.89
N LEU A 612 7.68 -38.63 -15.47
CA LEU A 612 6.31 -38.88 -15.21
C LEU A 612 5.72 -39.54 -16.48
N LYS A 613 6.20 -40.77 -16.67
CA LYS A 613 5.72 -41.86 -17.54
C LYS A 613 6.10 -43.21 -16.89
N LYS A 614 6.18 -43.27 -15.54
CA LYS A 614 7.02 -44.24 -14.78
C LYS A 614 6.52 -44.89 -13.45
N ARG A 615 5.27 -44.73 -12.98
CA ARG A 615 4.65 -45.47 -11.81
C ARG A 615 3.38 -46.38 -12.03
N PHE A 616 2.16 -45.90 -12.41
CA PHE A 616 1.11 -46.68 -13.16
C PHE A 616 1.59 -47.51 -14.38
N GLU A 617 2.39 -47.02 -15.36
CA GLU A 617 3.53 -46.12 -15.26
C GLU A 617 3.21 -44.60 -15.43
N ASP A 618 2.90 -43.98 -14.27
CA ASP A 618 2.30 -42.67 -14.01
C ASP A 618 3.27 -41.50 -13.84
N ALA A 619 2.62 -40.34 -13.85
CA ALA A 619 2.88 -39.51 -15.01
C ALA A 619 2.17 -38.15 -15.03
N PRO A 620 2.50 -37.07 -14.29
CA PRO A 620 2.17 -35.69 -14.76
C PRO A 620 3.13 -34.79 -15.62
N ALA A 621 2.50 -33.94 -16.45
CA ALA A 621 2.79 -32.57 -16.93
C ALA A 621 1.38 -31.93 -17.24
N TYR A 622 1.15 -30.74 -17.81
CA TYR A 622 1.90 -29.79 -18.65
C TYR A 622 1.24 -28.40 -18.48
N ILE A 623 1.88 -27.34 -18.99
CA ILE A 623 1.69 -25.95 -18.56
C ILE A 623 1.12 -25.07 -19.69
N ALA A 624 0.33 -24.05 -19.33
CA ALA A 624 0.07 -22.84 -20.15
C ALA A 624 -0.63 -21.75 -19.31
N PRO A 625 -0.53 -20.46 -19.68
CA PRO A 625 0.64 -19.69 -20.13
C PRO A 625 0.96 -18.53 -19.16
N GLU A 626 2.10 -17.85 -19.32
CA GLU A 626 2.56 -16.80 -18.39
C GLU A 626 2.80 -15.45 -19.09
N ILE A 627 2.59 -14.35 -18.37
CA ILE A 627 2.77 -12.97 -18.85
C ILE A 627 4.22 -12.54 -18.62
N GLN A 628 4.90 -12.07 -19.67
CA GLN A 628 6.26 -11.56 -19.56
C GLN A 628 6.27 -10.12 -19.03
N ILE A 629 6.97 -9.90 -17.92
CA ILE A 629 7.50 -8.60 -17.52
C ILE A 629 9.01 -8.68 -17.74
N GLU A 630 9.55 -7.91 -18.68
CA GLU A 630 10.99 -7.88 -18.94
C GLU A 630 11.72 -7.10 -17.84
N THR A 631 12.31 -7.81 -16.88
CA THR A 631 13.27 -7.23 -15.95
C THR A 631 14.64 -7.07 -16.61
N PHE A 632 15.28 -5.93 -16.34
CA PHE A 632 16.57 -5.50 -16.89
C PHE A 632 17.67 -6.59 -16.87
N LYS A 633 17.88 -7.25 -18.01
CA LYS A 633 19.09 -8.06 -18.27
C LYS A 633 20.22 -7.16 -18.76
N THR A 634 21.27 -6.98 -17.95
CA THR A 634 22.56 -6.51 -18.48
C THR A 634 23.22 -7.65 -19.26
N GLY A 635 23.81 -7.36 -20.43
CA GLY A 635 24.38 -8.37 -21.33
C GLY A 635 25.69 -9.02 -20.87
N GLU A 636 26.01 -8.97 -19.57
CA GLU A 636 27.26 -9.42 -18.97
C GLU A 636 27.21 -10.89 -18.55
N THR A 637 28.29 -11.62 -18.83
CA THR A 637 28.46 -13.05 -18.49
C THR A 637 29.27 -13.19 -17.21
N ILE A 638 28.88 -14.07 -16.28
CA ILE A 638 29.57 -14.23 -14.99
C ILE A 638 30.65 -15.32 -15.05
N GLU A 639 31.93 -14.94 -14.97
CA GLU A 639 33.07 -15.88 -15.16
C GLU A 639 33.64 -16.52 -13.87
N ASN A 640 33.08 -16.21 -12.69
CA ASN A 640 33.64 -16.57 -11.38
C ASN A 640 32.82 -17.59 -10.54
N LEU A 641 32.02 -18.46 -11.17
CA LEU A 641 31.30 -19.52 -10.47
C LEU A 641 32.23 -20.68 -10.07
N THR A 642 32.02 -21.22 -8.88
CA THR A 642 32.69 -22.46 -8.42
C THR A 642 32.01 -23.70 -9.01
N PRO A 643 32.68 -24.88 -9.08
CA PRO A 643 32.06 -26.11 -9.59
C PRO A 643 30.73 -26.48 -8.92
N ALA A 644 30.60 -26.28 -7.60
CA ALA A 644 29.37 -26.56 -6.86
C ALA A 644 28.25 -25.53 -7.16
N GLU A 645 28.62 -24.26 -7.37
CA GLU A 645 27.70 -23.22 -7.85
C GLU A 645 27.25 -23.49 -9.28
N THR A 646 28.18 -23.84 -10.19
CA THR A 646 27.90 -24.28 -11.55
C THR A 646 26.99 -25.52 -11.57
N ALA A 647 27.14 -26.46 -10.63
CA ALA A 647 26.24 -27.59 -10.51
C ALA A 647 24.79 -27.15 -10.19
N VAL A 648 24.59 -26.19 -9.28
CA VAL A 648 23.24 -25.65 -9.00
C VAL A 648 22.71 -24.84 -10.18
N PHE A 649 23.54 -23.99 -10.77
CA PHE A 649 23.20 -23.15 -11.92
C PHE A 649 22.77 -23.98 -13.16
N LEU A 650 23.46 -25.09 -13.44
CA LEU A 650 23.13 -26.02 -14.52
C LEU A 650 22.06 -27.08 -14.12
N ASN A 651 21.36 -26.88 -13.00
CA ASN A 651 20.32 -27.77 -12.47
C ASN A 651 20.76 -29.24 -12.24
N ARG A 652 21.93 -29.41 -11.62
CA ARG A 652 22.57 -30.69 -11.27
C ARG A 652 22.73 -30.84 -9.74
N PRO A 653 21.65 -30.83 -8.93
CA PRO A 653 21.74 -30.78 -7.46
C PRO A 653 22.50 -31.96 -6.83
N SER A 654 22.37 -33.18 -7.39
CA SER A 654 23.14 -34.34 -6.92
C SER A 654 24.65 -34.16 -7.15
N LYS A 655 25.06 -33.51 -8.26
CA LYS A 655 26.46 -33.13 -8.50
C LYS A 655 26.90 -32.02 -7.54
N ALA A 656 26.03 -31.06 -7.21
CA ALA A 656 26.34 -30.04 -6.22
C ALA A 656 26.69 -30.66 -4.86
N VAL A 657 25.88 -31.62 -4.38
CA VAL A 657 26.16 -32.36 -3.13
C VAL A 657 27.45 -33.17 -3.24
N GLN A 658 27.69 -33.90 -4.33
CA GLN A 658 28.96 -34.62 -4.55
C GLN A 658 30.18 -33.68 -4.49
N LEU A 659 30.09 -32.49 -5.07
CA LEU A 659 31.17 -31.49 -5.09
C LEU A 659 31.37 -30.81 -3.74
N ILE A 660 30.31 -30.57 -2.95
CA ILE A 660 30.44 -30.09 -1.56
C ILE A 660 31.16 -31.15 -0.71
N VAL A 661 30.76 -32.42 -0.80
CA VAL A 661 31.41 -33.53 -0.07
C VAL A 661 32.88 -33.65 -0.46
N MET A 662 33.20 -33.59 -1.75
CA MET A 662 34.59 -33.63 -2.22
C MET A 662 35.40 -32.39 -1.76
N ASN A 663 34.82 -31.18 -1.82
CA ASN A 663 35.49 -29.97 -1.33
C ASN A 663 35.79 -30.06 0.17
N LEU A 664 34.85 -30.54 0.99
CA LEU A 664 35.05 -30.74 2.42
C LEU A 664 36.11 -31.83 2.70
N TYR A 665 36.17 -32.89 1.89
CA TYR A 665 37.18 -33.94 2.01
C TYR A 665 38.59 -33.45 1.64
N THR A 666 38.72 -32.75 0.51
CA THR A 666 39.99 -32.17 0.03
C THR A 666 40.51 -31.07 0.94
N LYS A 667 39.62 -30.27 1.57
CA LYS A 667 39.97 -29.34 2.66
C LYS A 667 40.30 -30.04 3.99
N GLY A 668 40.02 -31.34 4.13
CA GLY A 668 40.28 -32.12 5.33
C GLY A 668 39.32 -31.83 6.50
N CYS A 669 38.09 -31.39 6.19
CA CYS A 669 37.03 -31.15 7.16
C CYS A 669 36.23 -32.42 7.48
N ILE A 670 36.14 -33.36 6.55
CA ILE A 670 35.46 -34.65 6.71
C ILE A 670 36.32 -35.82 6.22
N ASP A 671 36.02 -37.01 6.72
CA ASP A 671 36.48 -38.29 6.16
C ASP A 671 35.29 -39.21 5.85
N ILE A 672 35.40 -40.08 4.84
CA ILE A 672 34.28 -40.92 4.36
C ILE A 672 34.33 -42.29 5.03
N VAL A 673 33.27 -42.64 5.77
CA VAL A 673 33.13 -43.93 6.47
C VAL A 673 32.36 -44.93 5.63
N ASN A 674 31.23 -44.51 5.04
CA ASN A 674 30.42 -45.33 4.15
C ASN A 674 29.95 -44.51 2.95
N ARG A 675 29.78 -45.20 1.81
CA ARG A 675 29.40 -44.63 0.51
C ARG A 675 27.90 -44.70 0.27
N ASN A 676 27.23 -45.75 0.75
CA ASN A 676 25.80 -45.95 0.58
C ASN A 676 25.21 -46.71 1.80
N PRO A 677 24.40 -46.05 2.67
CA PRO A 677 24.17 -44.60 2.70
C PRO A 677 25.47 -43.82 2.96
N LEU A 678 25.54 -42.57 2.49
CA LEU A 678 26.69 -41.71 2.77
C LEU A 678 26.81 -41.46 4.29
N GLN A 679 27.94 -41.88 4.87
CA GLN A 679 28.33 -41.59 6.25
C GLN A 679 29.74 -41.02 6.29
N VAL A 680 29.92 -39.98 7.09
CA VAL A 680 31.19 -39.24 7.20
C VAL A 680 31.55 -38.97 8.65
N THR A 681 32.85 -38.95 8.95
CA THR A 681 33.37 -38.44 10.24
C THR A 681 33.78 -36.98 10.04
N VAL A 682 33.25 -36.08 10.87
CA VAL A 682 33.65 -34.67 10.86
C VAL A 682 34.99 -34.54 11.60
N LEU A 683 36.03 -34.13 10.87
CA LEU A 683 37.38 -33.90 11.40
C LEU A 683 37.56 -32.45 11.90
N LYS A 684 36.89 -31.49 11.26
CA LYS A 684 36.86 -30.08 11.64
C LYS A 684 35.49 -29.48 11.37
N GLN A 685 34.90 -28.82 12.36
CA GLN A 685 33.58 -28.19 12.23
C GLN A 685 33.61 -26.77 11.64
N LYS A 686 34.69 -26.01 11.87
CA LYS A 686 34.86 -24.62 11.41
C LYS A 686 36.29 -24.38 10.94
N ASP A 687 36.44 -23.74 9.79
CA ASP A 687 37.72 -23.32 9.20
C ASP A 687 37.48 -22.00 8.44
N LYS A 688 38.49 -21.11 8.35
CA LYS A 688 38.35 -19.77 7.76
C LYS A 688 38.09 -19.82 6.24
N TYR A 689 38.39 -20.94 5.60
CA TYR A 689 38.27 -21.17 4.16
C TYR A 689 36.99 -21.93 3.74
N LEU A 690 36.01 -22.04 4.63
CA LEU A 690 34.70 -22.62 4.32
C LEU A 690 33.68 -21.54 3.94
N THR A 691 32.83 -21.85 2.96
CA THR A 691 31.68 -20.99 2.64
C THR A 691 30.54 -21.18 3.64
N SER A 692 29.57 -20.26 3.66
CA SER A 692 28.39 -20.36 4.51
C SER A 692 27.58 -21.65 4.28
N TYR A 693 27.46 -22.11 3.03
CA TYR A 693 26.78 -23.36 2.70
C TYR A 693 27.60 -24.61 3.04
N GLU A 694 28.94 -24.54 3.01
CA GLU A 694 29.81 -25.64 3.48
C GLU A 694 29.73 -25.81 5.00
N CYS A 695 29.69 -24.70 5.77
CA CYS A 695 29.47 -24.75 7.22
C CYS A 695 28.09 -25.36 7.57
N GLN A 696 27.02 -24.91 6.90
CA GLN A 696 25.68 -25.50 7.10
C GLN A 696 25.60 -26.97 6.68
N PHE A 697 26.41 -27.41 5.71
CA PHE A 697 26.52 -28.83 5.38
C PHE A 697 27.13 -29.63 6.54
N LEU A 698 28.16 -29.10 7.21
CA LEU A 698 28.76 -29.73 8.40
C LEU A 698 27.79 -29.79 9.59
N GLU A 699 27.01 -28.73 9.83
CA GLU A 699 25.97 -28.67 10.86
C GLU A 699 24.74 -29.56 10.55
N ALA A 700 24.63 -30.06 9.32
CA ALA A 700 23.57 -30.95 8.89
C ALA A 700 23.87 -32.44 9.04
N ILE A 701 25.12 -32.80 9.31
CA ILE A 701 25.55 -34.16 9.63
C ILE A 701 25.06 -34.49 11.06
N ALA A 702 24.40 -35.63 11.20
CA ALA A 702 23.93 -36.15 12.49
C ALA A 702 25.07 -36.79 13.30
N GLU A 703 24.84 -37.07 14.58
CA GLU A 703 25.85 -37.67 15.47
C GLU A 703 26.35 -39.05 15.01
N ASP A 704 25.55 -39.78 14.23
CA ASP A 704 25.90 -41.06 13.60
C ASP A 704 26.69 -40.91 12.28
N GLY A 705 27.05 -39.68 11.90
CA GLY A 705 27.76 -39.36 10.67
C GLY A 705 26.89 -39.37 9.41
N THR A 706 25.58 -39.62 9.50
CA THR A 706 24.67 -39.56 8.34
C THR A 706 24.26 -38.12 8.02
N LEU A 707 23.97 -37.85 6.74
CA LEU A 707 23.37 -36.57 6.34
C LEU A 707 21.84 -36.65 6.43
N SER A 708 21.24 -35.75 7.21
CA SER A 708 19.78 -35.75 7.41
C SER A 708 19.02 -35.30 6.15
N LYS A 709 18.15 -36.16 5.60
CA LYS A 709 17.29 -35.88 4.42
C LYS A 709 16.53 -34.56 4.53
N ASN A 710 16.09 -34.19 5.74
CA ASN A 710 15.30 -32.99 5.98
C ASN A 710 16.12 -31.70 5.95
N LYS A 711 17.45 -31.77 6.10
CA LYS A 711 18.35 -30.59 6.13
C LYS A 711 18.94 -30.24 4.75
N ILE A 712 19.03 -31.19 3.82
CA ILE A 712 19.55 -30.97 2.46
C ILE A 712 18.82 -29.83 1.70
N PRO A 713 17.48 -29.66 1.79
CA PRO A 713 16.79 -28.50 1.23
C PRO A 713 17.31 -27.16 1.74
N GLY A 714 17.62 -27.05 3.04
CA GLY A 714 18.18 -25.84 3.63
C GLY A 714 19.56 -25.49 3.07
N ILE A 715 20.43 -26.49 2.90
CA ILE A 715 21.79 -26.31 2.37
C ILE A 715 21.74 -25.86 0.91
N LEU A 716 20.96 -26.55 0.06
CA LEU A 716 20.83 -26.18 -1.35
C LEU A 716 20.13 -24.82 -1.52
N GLY A 717 19.18 -24.47 -0.64
CA GLY A 717 18.59 -23.12 -0.57
C GLY A 717 19.61 -22.05 -0.16
N SER A 718 20.55 -22.34 0.74
CA SER A 718 21.62 -21.42 1.12
C SER A 718 22.69 -21.26 0.04
N LEU A 719 23.05 -22.34 -0.68
CA LEU A 719 23.88 -22.26 -1.87
C LEU A 719 23.21 -21.47 -2.99
N SER A 720 21.88 -21.64 -3.17
CA SER A 720 21.08 -20.85 -4.12
C SER A 720 21.05 -19.36 -3.75
N ARG A 721 20.78 -19.00 -2.49
CA ARG A 721 20.89 -17.60 -2.01
C ARG A 721 22.28 -17.00 -2.17
N TYR A 722 23.35 -17.80 -1.99
CA TYR A 722 24.71 -17.35 -2.26
C TYR A 722 24.95 -17.12 -3.76
N LEU A 723 24.44 -18.00 -4.62
CA LEU A 723 24.50 -17.87 -6.08
C LEU A 723 23.72 -16.65 -6.59
N GLN A 724 22.52 -16.37 -6.05
CA GLN A 724 21.68 -15.21 -6.39
C GLN A 724 22.48 -13.90 -6.34
N SER A 725 23.27 -13.70 -5.28
CA SER A 725 24.12 -12.51 -5.12
C SER A 725 25.10 -12.28 -6.28
N LYS A 726 25.49 -13.35 -7.00
CA LYS A 726 26.41 -13.31 -8.15
C LYS A 726 25.69 -13.22 -9.49
N VAL A 727 24.52 -13.87 -9.66
CA VAL A 727 23.89 -14.06 -10.99
C VAL A 727 22.70 -13.17 -11.28
N TRP A 728 22.18 -12.39 -10.32
CA TRP A 728 20.92 -11.63 -10.49
C TRP A 728 20.92 -10.58 -11.62
N ARG A 729 22.09 -10.20 -12.16
CA ARG A 729 22.26 -9.28 -13.31
C ARG A 729 22.76 -9.97 -14.60
N ALA A 730 22.96 -11.28 -14.58
CA ALA A 730 23.70 -12.00 -15.62
C ALA A 730 22.86 -12.29 -16.88
N ASP A 731 23.52 -12.33 -18.03
CA ASP A 731 23.01 -12.97 -19.23
C ASP A 731 23.02 -14.51 -19.03
N LEU A 732 21.84 -15.07 -18.82
CA LEU A 732 21.66 -16.47 -18.41
C LEU A 732 22.12 -17.46 -19.46
N ASP A 733 21.71 -17.23 -20.71
CA ASP A 733 21.97 -18.15 -21.81
C ASP A 733 23.47 -18.16 -22.12
N LYS A 734 24.12 -16.98 -22.18
CA LYS A 734 25.58 -16.88 -22.33
C LYS A 734 26.35 -17.46 -21.14
N THR A 735 25.85 -17.29 -19.92
CA THR A 735 26.51 -17.86 -18.72
C THR A 735 26.39 -19.38 -18.72
N ALA A 736 25.23 -19.94 -19.11
CA ALA A 736 25.04 -21.38 -19.25
C ALA A 736 25.90 -21.97 -20.38
N GLU A 737 25.97 -21.29 -21.53
CA GLU A 737 26.86 -21.66 -22.64
C GLU A 737 28.34 -21.64 -22.22
N LEU A 738 28.79 -20.60 -21.51
CA LEU A 738 30.17 -20.47 -21.00
C LEU A 738 30.56 -21.67 -20.12
N TYR A 739 29.78 -21.99 -19.09
CA TYR A 739 30.14 -23.10 -18.20
C TYR A 739 29.93 -24.48 -18.81
N THR A 740 28.92 -24.65 -19.67
CA THR A 740 28.74 -25.90 -20.42
C THR A 740 29.92 -26.13 -21.37
N GLY A 741 30.34 -25.08 -22.09
CA GLY A 741 31.53 -25.09 -22.93
C GLY A 741 32.82 -25.40 -22.15
N LYS A 742 32.99 -24.79 -20.97
CA LYS A 742 34.13 -25.04 -20.07
C LYS A 742 34.20 -26.49 -19.58
N VAL A 743 33.07 -27.07 -19.15
CA VAL A 743 32.99 -28.47 -18.70
C VAL A 743 33.28 -29.44 -19.86
N GLU A 744 32.71 -29.17 -21.03
CA GLU A 744 32.95 -29.95 -22.25
C GLU A 744 34.41 -29.83 -22.76
N GLN A 745 35.02 -28.65 -22.62
CA GLN A 745 36.44 -28.42 -22.95
C GLN A 745 37.36 -29.25 -22.04
N HIS A 746 37.20 -29.15 -20.72
CA HIS A 746 38.00 -29.96 -19.78
C HIS A 746 37.84 -31.47 -20.03
N TRP A 747 36.63 -31.91 -20.40
CA TRP A 747 36.38 -33.32 -20.74
C TRP A 747 37.09 -33.77 -22.04
N LYS A 748 37.05 -32.93 -23.08
CA LYS A 748 37.79 -33.17 -24.33
C LYS A 748 39.30 -33.20 -24.10
N GLU A 749 39.82 -32.26 -23.32
CA GLU A 749 41.24 -32.17 -22.98
C GLU A 749 41.72 -33.42 -22.22
N VAL A 750 41.05 -33.85 -21.14
CA VAL A 750 41.46 -35.07 -20.40
C VAL A 750 41.37 -36.33 -21.26
N SER A 751 40.40 -36.40 -22.18
CA SER A 751 40.20 -37.54 -23.08
C SER A 751 41.27 -37.61 -24.18
N ALA A 752 41.82 -36.46 -24.61
CA ALA A 752 42.84 -36.37 -25.65
C ALA A 752 44.29 -36.54 -25.13
N LEU A 753 44.52 -36.34 -23.84
CA LEU A 753 45.85 -36.49 -23.22
C LEU A 753 46.31 -37.95 -23.15
N ASP A 754 47.62 -38.17 -23.29
CA ASP A 754 48.29 -39.45 -23.03
C ASP A 754 48.27 -39.82 -21.54
N ALA A 755 48.49 -41.09 -21.20
CA ALA A 755 48.40 -41.60 -19.84
C ALA A 755 49.31 -40.87 -18.83
N GLY A 756 50.49 -40.40 -19.26
CA GLY A 756 51.44 -39.68 -18.39
C GLY A 756 50.97 -38.27 -18.05
N ARG A 757 50.37 -37.55 -19.02
CA ARG A 757 49.87 -36.18 -18.82
C ARG A 757 48.42 -36.12 -18.32
N ARG A 758 47.64 -37.19 -18.51
CA ARG A 758 46.23 -37.27 -18.08
C ARG A 758 46.08 -37.20 -16.56
N ARG A 759 46.94 -37.87 -15.78
CA ARG A 759 46.84 -37.90 -14.31
C ARG A 759 47.02 -36.50 -13.67
N PRO A 760 48.07 -35.71 -13.95
CA PRO A 760 48.19 -34.35 -13.41
C PRO A 760 47.03 -33.44 -13.81
N PHE A 761 46.64 -33.44 -15.09
CA PHE A 761 45.52 -32.62 -15.57
C PHE A 761 44.20 -32.98 -14.87
N ALA A 762 43.92 -34.27 -14.69
CA ALA A 762 42.75 -34.75 -13.98
C ALA A 762 42.78 -34.39 -12.49
N ALA A 763 43.95 -34.38 -11.85
CA ALA A 763 44.10 -33.97 -10.45
C ALA A 763 43.67 -32.52 -10.21
N ASP A 764 44.15 -31.62 -11.07
CA ASP A 764 43.91 -30.17 -10.97
C ASP A 764 42.48 -29.79 -11.38
N ASN A 765 41.85 -30.57 -12.27
CA ASN A 765 40.54 -30.25 -12.86
C ASN A 765 39.41 -31.20 -12.45
N LEU A 766 39.63 -32.12 -11.51
CA LEU A 766 38.62 -33.11 -11.08
C LEU A 766 37.23 -32.50 -10.76
N PRO A 767 37.11 -31.36 -10.06
CA PRO A 767 35.81 -30.73 -9.80
C PRO A 767 35.02 -30.39 -11.07
N TRP A 768 35.71 -29.98 -12.15
CA TRP A 768 35.09 -29.68 -13.44
C TRP A 768 34.78 -30.94 -14.24
N LEU A 769 35.62 -31.97 -14.13
CA LEU A 769 35.38 -33.27 -14.76
C LEU A 769 34.17 -34.00 -14.15
N LEU A 770 33.99 -33.92 -12.83
CA LEU A 770 32.85 -34.52 -12.11
C LEU A 770 31.47 -33.97 -12.54
N LEU A 771 31.43 -32.74 -13.06
CA LEU A 771 30.22 -32.13 -13.61
C LEU A 771 29.78 -32.80 -14.91
N HIS A 772 30.69 -33.39 -15.68
CA HIS A 772 30.41 -33.93 -17.01
C HIS A 772 29.57 -35.22 -16.96
N ASP A 773 28.60 -35.35 -17.86
CA ASP A 773 27.65 -36.47 -17.87
C ASP A 773 28.31 -37.82 -18.18
N ASN A 774 29.39 -37.81 -18.98
CA ASN A 774 30.15 -39.02 -19.27
C ASN A 774 31.11 -39.41 -18.13
N PHE A 775 31.26 -38.59 -17.06
CA PHE A 775 32.14 -38.93 -15.94
C PHE A 775 31.78 -40.30 -15.37
N GLU A 776 30.53 -40.54 -14.97
CA GLU A 776 30.14 -41.81 -14.33
C GLU A 776 30.28 -43.03 -15.25
N ARG A 777 30.22 -42.85 -16.57
CA ARG A 777 30.32 -43.93 -17.55
C ARG A 777 31.78 -44.25 -17.95
N ASP A 778 32.57 -43.22 -18.21
CA ASP A 778 33.85 -43.35 -18.90
C ASP A 778 35.06 -43.10 -17.97
N SER A 779 34.85 -42.57 -16.76
CA SER A 779 35.89 -42.42 -15.72
C SER A 779 36.62 -43.71 -15.40
N GLY A 780 35.89 -44.84 -15.38
CA GLY A 780 36.43 -46.17 -15.08
C GLY A 780 37.41 -46.72 -16.13
N THR A 781 37.50 -46.11 -17.32
CA THR A 781 38.58 -46.37 -18.30
C THR A 781 39.61 -45.24 -18.27
N LEU A 782 39.18 -43.98 -18.20
CA LEU A 782 40.04 -42.79 -18.19
C LEU A 782 41.02 -42.74 -16.99
N PHE A 783 40.58 -43.12 -15.79
CA PHE A 783 41.37 -43.02 -14.55
C PHE A 783 41.91 -44.36 -14.04
N ARG A 784 41.64 -45.47 -14.74
CA ARG A 784 42.11 -46.82 -14.34
C ARG A 784 43.62 -46.89 -14.14
N GLU A 785 44.38 -46.32 -15.08
CA GLU A 785 45.85 -46.26 -15.00
C GLU A 785 46.33 -45.23 -13.96
N ALA A 786 45.60 -44.12 -13.82
CA ALA A 786 45.92 -43.07 -12.86
C ALA A 786 45.80 -43.54 -11.40
N LEU A 787 44.77 -44.34 -11.10
CA LEU A 787 44.53 -44.94 -9.79
C LEU A 787 45.50 -46.11 -9.49
N LYS A 788 45.83 -46.94 -10.49
CA LYS A 788 46.84 -48.02 -10.33
C LYS A 788 48.21 -47.49 -9.91
N GLY A 789 48.56 -46.27 -10.30
CA GLY A 789 49.79 -45.58 -9.89
C GLY A 789 49.80 -44.98 -8.48
N GLY A 790 48.83 -45.30 -7.61
CA GLY A 790 48.84 -44.90 -6.19
C GLY A 790 49.62 -45.87 -5.27
N GLY A 791 49.87 -47.10 -5.73
CA GLY A 791 50.36 -48.21 -4.92
C GLY A 791 51.88 -48.43 -4.91
N THR A 792 52.70 -47.42 -4.65
CA THR A 792 54.12 -47.61 -4.25
C THR A 792 54.62 -46.46 -3.38
N ALA A 793 54.50 -46.61 -2.06
CA ALA A 793 55.27 -45.81 -1.11
C ALA A 793 56.74 -46.23 -1.16
N GLY A 794 57.58 -45.48 -1.90
CA GLY A 794 59.01 -45.75 -1.98
C GLY A 794 59.77 -44.86 -2.97
N THR A 795 60.57 -43.94 -2.42
CA THR A 795 61.64 -43.18 -3.11
C THR A 795 61.28 -42.32 -4.33
N ALA A 796 61.17 -40.99 -4.11
CA ALA A 796 61.90 -39.92 -4.82
C ALA A 796 61.12 -38.59 -4.89
N VAL A 797 60.89 -37.92 -3.75
CA VAL A 797 60.45 -36.51 -3.76
C VAL A 797 61.66 -35.62 -3.99
N THR A 798 61.93 -35.30 -5.26
CA THR A 798 62.78 -34.17 -5.62
C THR A 798 61.97 -32.89 -5.46
N THR A 799 62.54 -31.89 -4.80
CA THR A 799 61.88 -30.63 -4.41
C THR A 799 61.27 -29.85 -5.58
N VAL A 800 59.94 -29.85 -5.70
CA VAL A 800 59.16 -28.94 -6.56
C VAL A 800 57.88 -28.49 -5.82
N THR A 801 57.81 -27.19 -5.49
CA THR A 801 56.64 -26.42 -5.00
C THR A 801 55.50 -27.19 -4.30
N ALA A 802 55.62 -27.35 -2.98
CA ALA A 802 54.71 -28.11 -2.10
C ALA A 802 53.29 -27.53 -1.86
N GLY A 803 52.76 -26.71 -2.78
CA GLY A 803 51.45 -26.04 -2.63
C GLY A 803 50.30 -26.68 -3.42
N LYS A 804 50.55 -27.09 -4.68
CA LYS A 804 49.49 -27.61 -5.57
C LYS A 804 49.30 -29.13 -5.46
N THR A 805 50.36 -29.88 -5.18
CA THR A 805 50.35 -31.35 -5.20
C THR A 805 49.48 -31.97 -4.12
N ALA A 806 49.41 -31.38 -2.92
CA ALA A 806 48.62 -31.92 -1.82
C ALA A 806 47.10 -31.96 -2.11
N GLY A 807 46.56 -30.94 -2.77
CA GLY A 807 45.15 -30.92 -3.19
C GLY A 807 44.87 -31.92 -4.31
N ALA A 808 45.78 -32.01 -5.28
CA ALA A 808 45.74 -32.99 -6.37
C ALA A 808 45.78 -34.45 -5.86
N GLU A 809 46.62 -34.75 -4.86
CA GLU A 809 46.69 -36.07 -4.22
C GLU A 809 45.41 -36.37 -3.44
N ARG A 810 44.88 -35.43 -2.64
CA ARG A 810 43.59 -35.61 -1.94
C ARG A 810 42.40 -35.80 -2.88
N SER A 811 42.40 -35.18 -4.05
CA SER A 811 41.39 -35.41 -5.09
C SER A 811 41.41 -36.85 -5.59
N PHE A 812 42.59 -37.47 -5.75
CA PHE A 812 42.70 -38.89 -6.10
C PHE A 812 42.46 -39.83 -4.92
N GLU A 813 42.85 -39.44 -3.69
CA GLU A 813 42.53 -40.16 -2.46
C GLU A 813 41.00 -40.24 -2.26
N PHE A 814 40.29 -39.13 -2.51
CA PHE A 814 38.83 -39.12 -2.56
C PHE A 814 38.31 -40.13 -3.58
N LEU A 815 38.79 -40.09 -4.83
CA LEU A 815 38.37 -41.01 -5.89
C LEU A 815 38.63 -42.48 -5.54
N ASP A 816 39.77 -42.80 -4.92
CA ASP A 816 40.05 -44.16 -4.46
C ASP A 816 39.10 -44.56 -3.32
N LYS A 817 38.86 -43.64 -2.37
CA LYS A 817 38.02 -43.83 -1.19
C LYS A 817 36.52 -43.87 -1.49
N VAL A 818 36.04 -43.31 -2.60
CA VAL A 818 34.67 -43.53 -3.12
C VAL A 818 34.59 -44.61 -4.19
N GLY A 819 35.66 -44.84 -4.96
CA GLY A 819 35.72 -45.80 -6.07
C GLY A 819 35.98 -47.25 -5.63
N GLY A 820 36.78 -47.47 -4.58
CA GLY A 820 37.14 -48.82 -4.13
C GLY A 820 38.32 -49.42 -4.87
N GLY A 821 39.34 -48.63 -5.17
CA GLY A 821 40.47 -49.09 -5.98
C GLY A 821 40.21 -48.97 -7.48
N ALA A 822 41.28 -49.17 -8.25
CA ALA A 822 41.28 -48.96 -9.70
C ALA A 822 40.49 -50.00 -10.51
N GLU A 823 40.15 -51.16 -9.94
CA GLU A 823 39.46 -52.25 -10.64
C GLU A 823 37.94 -52.13 -10.50
N ASP A 824 37.46 -51.81 -9.29
CA ASP A 824 36.03 -51.61 -8.99
C ASP A 824 35.57 -50.15 -9.08
N PHE A 825 36.46 -49.21 -9.45
CA PHE A 825 36.23 -47.76 -9.43
C PHE A 825 34.85 -47.33 -9.94
N ALA A 826 34.45 -47.80 -11.13
CA ALA A 826 33.18 -47.44 -11.74
C ALA A 826 31.98 -47.90 -10.91
N GLN A 827 32.06 -49.08 -10.30
CA GLN A 827 31.00 -49.65 -9.47
C GLN A 827 30.94 -48.95 -8.10
N GLY A 828 32.08 -48.71 -7.44
CA GLY A 828 32.11 -48.03 -6.15
C GLY A 828 31.71 -46.55 -6.25
N PHE A 829 32.22 -45.83 -7.25
CA PHE A 829 31.84 -44.42 -7.48
C PHE A 829 30.35 -44.31 -7.79
N LYS A 830 29.80 -45.24 -8.60
CA LYS A 830 28.37 -45.34 -8.85
C LYS A 830 27.59 -45.59 -7.55
N SER A 831 28.02 -46.50 -6.67
CA SER A 831 27.37 -46.70 -5.38
C SER A 831 27.43 -45.48 -4.45
N PHE A 832 28.52 -44.70 -4.47
CA PHE A 832 28.59 -43.40 -3.78
C PHE A 832 27.61 -42.37 -4.37
N ALA A 833 27.53 -42.29 -5.70
CA ALA A 833 26.57 -41.43 -6.39
C ALA A 833 25.12 -41.83 -6.08
N GLU A 834 24.79 -43.13 -6.11
CA GLU A 834 23.51 -43.70 -5.69
C GLU A 834 23.21 -43.37 -4.21
N GLY A 835 24.21 -43.46 -3.33
CA GLY A 835 24.10 -43.08 -1.92
C GLY A 835 23.66 -41.63 -1.74
N ILE A 836 24.27 -40.68 -2.45
CA ILE A 836 23.87 -39.26 -2.46
C ILE A 836 22.51 -39.05 -3.12
N VAL A 837 22.25 -39.69 -4.26
CA VAL A 837 20.97 -39.59 -4.98
C VAL A 837 19.82 -40.04 -4.08
N SER A 838 19.96 -41.14 -3.33
CA SER A 838 18.94 -41.62 -2.38
C SER A 838 18.60 -40.65 -1.23
N GLN A 839 19.48 -39.68 -0.95
CA GLN A 839 19.27 -38.61 0.03
C GLN A 839 18.57 -37.39 -0.62
N VAL A 840 18.71 -37.21 -1.94
CA VAL A 840 18.21 -36.06 -2.73
C VAL A 840 16.91 -36.38 -3.52
N GLU A 841 16.55 -37.65 -3.66
CA GLU A 841 15.51 -38.19 -4.57
C GLU A 841 14.08 -37.60 -4.44
N ASN A 842 13.76 -36.84 -3.39
CA ASN A 842 12.47 -36.17 -3.20
C ASN A 842 12.51 -34.65 -3.48
N MET A 843 13.61 -34.10 -4.02
CA MET A 843 13.86 -32.64 -4.02
C MET A 843 13.73 -31.91 -5.37
N SER A 844 13.44 -32.60 -6.48
CA SER A 844 13.55 -31.99 -7.82
C SER A 844 12.47 -30.94 -8.17
N SER A 845 11.51 -30.65 -7.29
CA SER A 845 10.62 -29.49 -7.42
C SER A 845 11.20 -28.27 -6.68
N ARG A 846 11.37 -28.39 -5.36
CA ARG A 846 11.75 -27.27 -4.47
C ARG A 846 13.07 -26.57 -4.79
N VAL A 847 14.02 -27.24 -5.47
CA VAL A 847 15.28 -26.61 -5.91
C VAL A 847 15.14 -25.94 -7.29
N VAL A 848 14.17 -26.37 -8.11
CA VAL A 848 13.86 -25.73 -9.40
C VAL A 848 13.07 -24.44 -9.17
N ASP A 849 12.13 -24.44 -8.21
CA ASP A 849 11.40 -23.24 -7.76
C ASP A 849 12.33 -22.10 -7.28
N ASN A 850 13.56 -22.42 -6.87
CA ASN A 850 14.57 -21.45 -6.45
C ASN A 850 15.31 -20.76 -7.61
N ILE A 851 15.33 -21.31 -8.83
CA ILE A 851 16.07 -20.68 -9.94
C ILE A 851 15.43 -19.34 -10.31
N GLU A 852 14.10 -19.24 -10.33
CA GLU A 852 13.41 -17.96 -10.53
C GLU A 852 13.64 -16.98 -9.37
N GLN A 853 13.84 -17.48 -8.15
CA GLN A 853 14.21 -16.63 -7.01
C GLN A 853 15.60 -16.01 -7.15
N LEU A 854 16.53 -16.62 -7.92
CA LEU A 854 17.87 -16.05 -8.19
C LEU A 854 17.83 -14.68 -8.91
N PHE A 855 16.67 -14.29 -9.45
CA PHE A 855 16.51 -13.09 -10.30
C PHE A 855 15.54 -12.05 -9.72
N LYS A 856 15.03 -12.28 -8.49
CA LYS A 856 14.43 -11.22 -7.68
C LYS A 856 15.53 -10.49 -6.90
N PRO A 857 15.40 -9.18 -6.62
CA PRO A 857 16.28 -8.50 -5.67
C PRO A 857 16.29 -9.25 -4.33
N PRO A 858 17.42 -9.32 -3.61
CA PRO A 858 17.46 -9.95 -2.30
C PRO A 858 16.53 -9.19 -1.35
N VAL A 859 15.49 -9.88 -0.88
CA VAL A 859 14.47 -9.30 0.00
C VAL A 859 15.10 -8.99 1.37
N PRO A 860 14.87 -7.80 1.97
CA PRO A 860 15.37 -7.50 3.31
C PRO A 860 14.86 -8.52 4.34
N ALA A 861 15.72 -8.88 5.30
CA ALA A 861 15.50 -10.02 6.21
C ALA A 861 14.19 -9.94 7.02
N ALA A 862 13.67 -8.74 7.27
CA ALA A 862 12.39 -8.51 7.93
C ALA A 862 11.19 -9.15 7.20
N ALA A 863 11.19 -9.20 5.87
CA ALA A 863 10.10 -9.81 5.10
C ALA A 863 10.26 -11.34 4.94
N ALA A 864 11.49 -11.86 5.01
CA ALA A 864 11.74 -13.30 4.96
C ALA A 864 11.21 -14.06 6.19
N ALA A 865 11.05 -13.37 7.34
CA ALA A 865 10.43 -13.93 8.52
C ALA A 865 8.92 -14.19 8.36
N ALA A 866 8.23 -13.45 7.48
CA ALA A 866 6.79 -13.57 7.28
C ALA A 866 6.40 -14.81 6.45
N GLU A 867 7.21 -15.20 5.46
CA GLU A 867 6.92 -16.35 4.59
C GLU A 867 7.25 -17.72 5.23
N GLY A 868 7.97 -17.74 6.35
CA GLY A 868 8.35 -18.98 7.06
C GLY A 868 7.31 -19.53 8.05
N ALA A 869 6.32 -18.73 8.47
CA ALA A 869 5.42 -19.07 9.57
C ALA A 869 4.17 -19.89 9.17
N GLY A 870 3.89 -20.02 7.88
CA GLY A 870 2.65 -20.61 7.35
C GLY A 870 2.64 -22.15 7.25
N GLY A 871 3.00 -22.91 8.29
CA GLY A 871 3.03 -24.37 8.10
C GLY A 871 3.44 -25.35 9.20
N ALA A 872 3.21 -25.10 10.50
CA ALA A 872 3.17 -26.18 11.51
C ALA A 872 2.53 -25.73 12.84
N ALA A 873 1.24 -26.01 13.03
CA ALA A 873 0.64 -26.03 14.37
C ALA A 873 0.75 -27.46 14.93
N GLY A 874 1.54 -27.65 16.00
CA GLY A 874 1.76 -28.95 16.63
C GLY A 874 2.44 -28.78 17.99
N GLU A 875 1.79 -29.29 19.03
CA GLU A 875 2.06 -29.05 20.46
C GLU A 875 3.46 -29.45 20.96
N GLY A 876 4.01 -28.66 21.88
CA GLY A 876 4.65 -29.23 23.09
C GLY A 876 6.13 -28.92 23.39
N ALA A 877 6.33 -28.46 24.63
CA ALA A 877 7.58 -28.37 25.42
C ALA A 877 8.49 -27.14 25.23
N GLY A 878 8.77 -26.45 26.34
CA GLY A 878 9.60 -25.24 26.39
C GLY A 878 10.98 -25.47 27.03
N ALA A 879 11.85 -24.46 26.87
CA ALA A 879 13.13 -24.29 27.55
C ALA A 879 13.46 -22.78 27.69
N ASP A 880 14.33 -22.43 28.64
CA ASP A 880 14.52 -21.07 29.17
C ASP A 880 15.00 -19.97 28.21
N PRO A 881 14.58 -18.70 28.41
CA PRO A 881 15.04 -17.54 27.66
C PRO A 881 16.31 -16.92 28.28
N ALA A 882 17.42 -17.65 28.33
CA ALA A 882 18.69 -17.14 28.86
C ALA A 882 19.93 -17.79 28.21
N MET A 883 20.31 -17.30 27.01
CA MET A 883 21.67 -17.31 26.37
C MET A 883 21.59 -17.11 24.83
N GLY A 884 20.76 -16.17 24.36
CA GLY A 884 20.57 -15.89 22.93
C GLY A 884 21.21 -14.59 22.40
N GLY A 885 21.46 -13.61 23.26
CA GLY A 885 22.09 -12.34 22.84
C GLY A 885 23.61 -12.48 22.73
N VAL A 886 24.15 -12.24 21.51
CA VAL A 886 25.53 -11.80 21.15
C VAL A 886 25.90 -12.13 19.68
N LEU A 887 25.11 -12.94 18.94
CA LEU A 887 25.43 -13.32 17.54
C LEU A 887 24.45 -12.86 16.45
N GLU A 888 23.42 -12.09 16.80
CA GLU A 888 22.65 -11.28 15.84
C GLU A 888 23.14 -9.81 15.94
N ASN A 889 23.29 -9.13 14.79
CA ASN A 889 23.78 -7.74 14.57
C ASN A 889 25.20 -7.54 13.99
N ILE A 890 25.58 -8.25 12.92
CA ILE A 890 26.79 -7.89 12.11
C ILE A 890 26.47 -7.62 10.62
N SER A 891 25.34 -8.10 10.07
CA SER A 891 24.97 -7.88 8.66
C SER A 891 24.08 -6.66 8.40
N SER A 892 23.36 -6.14 9.40
CA SER A 892 22.47 -4.97 9.27
C SER A 892 23.24 -3.64 9.17
N PHE A 893 24.42 -3.53 9.78
CA PHE A 893 25.21 -2.28 9.77
C PHE A 893 25.98 -2.00 8.46
N SER A 894 26.01 -2.93 7.50
CA SER A 894 26.85 -2.78 6.30
C SER A 894 26.12 -2.21 5.07
N TYR A 895 24.79 -2.29 4.99
CA TYR A 895 24.06 -1.83 3.80
C TYR A 895 23.64 -0.37 3.95
N ASP A 896 23.00 -0.01 5.07
CA ASP A 896 22.54 1.37 5.33
C ASP A 896 23.70 2.36 5.49
N ALA A 897 24.81 1.93 6.10
CA ALA A 897 26.02 2.76 6.19
C ALA A 897 26.64 3.04 4.80
N CYS A 898 26.65 2.05 3.89
CA CYS A 898 27.16 2.25 2.53
C CYS A 898 26.19 3.07 1.66
N HIS A 899 24.88 2.84 1.80
CA HIS A 899 23.86 3.59 1.07
C HIS A 899 23.87 5.07 1.50
N SER A 900 23.93 5.33 2.82
CA SER A 900 24.04 6.69 3.37
C SER A 900 25.36 7.36 2.98
N ALA A 901 26.51 6.67 3.09
CA ALA A 901 27.80 7.26 2.71
C ALA A 901 27.87 7.64 1.22
N CYS A 902 27.30 6.82 0.33
CA CYS A 902 27.20 7.16 -1.09
C CYS A 902 26.23 8.33 -1.36
N HIS A 903 25.09 8.38 -0.67
CA HIS A 903 24.11 9.47 -0.81
C HIS A 903 24.68 10.80 -0.31
N SER A 904 25.35 10.80 0.86
CA SER A 904 26.03 11.97 1.42
C SER A 904 27.19 12.44 0.54
N ALA A 905 28.04 11.52 0.04
CA ALA A 905 29.17 11.90 -0.82
C ALA A 905 28.73 12.55 -2.15
N CYS A 906 27.60 12.13 -2.71
CA CYS A 906 27.02 12.75 -3.91
C CYS A 906 26.44 14.15 -3.65
N HIS A 907 25.79 14.37 -2.49
CA HIS A 907 25.31 15.70 -2.11
C HIS A 907 26.45 16.68 -1.78
N SER A 908 27.55 16.21 -1.17
CA SER A 908 28.66 17.07 -0.74
C SER A 908 29.61 17.54 -1.86
N ALA A 909 29.46 17.04 -3.10
CA ALA A 909 30.42 17.27 -4.18
C ALA A 909 29.89 18.12 -5.36
N CYS A 910 28.63 18.52 -5.34
CA CYS A 910 27.94 19.14 -6.49
C CYS A 910 27.78 20.65 -6.37
N VAL A 911 28.89 21.39 -6.44
CA VAL A 911 28.89 22.82 -6.76
C VAL A 911 29.84 23.09 -7.94
N HIS A 912 29.30 23.67 -9.00
CA HIS A 912 29.92 24.06 -10.29
C HIS A 912 29.98 23.05 -11.45
N SER A 913 29.82 23.63 -12.66
CA SER A 913 29.40 23.01 -13.92
C SER A 913 30.51 22.38 -14.78
N ALA A 914 31.70 22.14 -14.22
CA ALA A 914 32.87 21.67 -14.99
C ALA A 914 32.86 20.16 -15.32
N CYS A 915 31.95 19.37 -14.75
CA CYS A 915 31.97 17.89 -14.87
C CYS A 915 31.09 17.31 -15.99
N HIS A 916 30.22 18.10 -16.65
CA HIS A 916 29.34 17.59 -17.72
C HIS A 916 30.10 16.97 -18.91
N SER A 917 31.37 17.31 -19.12
CA SER A 917 32.20 16.75 -20.19
C SER A 917 33.01 15.50 -19.80
N ALA A 918 33.11 15.16 -18.51
CA ALA A 918 33.92 14.02 -18.05
C ALA A 918 33.16 12.67 -18.12
N CYS A 919 31.84 12.68 -17.94
CA CYS A 919 31.02 11.46 -17.87
C CYS A 919 30.88 10.69 -19.20
N HIS A 920 31.16 11.31 -20.35
CA HIS A 920 31.08 10.64 -21.64
C HIS A 920 32.31 9.76 -21.99
N SER A 921 33.38 9.79 -21.19
CA SER A 921 34.71 9.35 -21.64
C SER A 921 35.43 8.32 -20.75
N ALA A 922 34.86 7.89 -19.61
CA ALA A 922 35.60 7.13 -18.59
C ALA A 922 34.84 5.95 -17.96
N CYS A 923 34.29 5.04 -18.77
CA CYS A 923 33.78 3.74 -18.31
C CYS A 923 34.72 2.57 -18.62
N VAL A 924 35.97 2.62 -18.13
CA VAL A 924 36.84 1.45 -17.94
C VAL A 924 37.64 1.59 -16.64
N HIS A 925 37.17 0.93 -15.58
CA HIS A 925 37.85 0.55 -14.33
C HIS A 925 38.54 1.60 -13.41
N SER A 926 38.45 1.28 -12.11
CA SER A 926 39.44 1.53 -11.03
C SER A 926 39.41 2.81 -10.16
N ALA A 927 38.50 3.78 -10.35
CA ALA A 927 38.43 4.94 -9.45
C ALA A 927 37.82 4.62 -8.04
N CYS A 928 36.77 3.80 -7.97
CA CYS A 928 36.04 3.55 -6.72
C CYS A 928 36.80 2.70 -5.69
N HIS A 929 37.82 1.94 -6.12
CA HIS A 929 38.60 1.06 -5.23
C HIS A 929 39.48 1.85 -4.24
N SER A 930 39.85 3.08 -4.59
CA SER A 930 40.75 3.93 -3.79
C SER A 930 40.05 4.66 -2.65
N ALA A 931 38.77 5.01 -2.81
CA ALA A 931 38.00 5.73 -1.77
C ALA A 931 37.76 4.85 -0.53
N CYS A 932 37.38 3.58 -0.72
CA CYS A 932 37.17 2.64 0.37
C CYS A 932 38.45 2.34 1.18
N HIS A 933 39.62 2.35 0.53
CA HIS A 933 40.90 2.13 1.21
C HIS A 933 41.28 3.28 2.16
N SER A 934 40.83 4.50 1.88
CA SER A 934 41.13 5.67 2.72
C SER A 934 40.28 5.72 3.99
N ALA A 935 38.99 5.37 3.90
CA ALA A 935 38.07 5.39 5.05
C ALA A 935 38.39 4.32 6.11
N CYS A 936 38.85 3.14 5.69
CA CYS A 936 39.18 2.03 6.60
C CYS A 936 40.53 2.17 7.33
N VAL A 937 41.33 3.19 7.02
CA VAL A 937 42.63 3.45 7.68
C VAL A 937 42.53 4.59 8.71
N SER A 938 41.44 5.37 8.70
CA SER A 938 41.17 6.45 9.65
C SER A 938 40.36 6.05 10.90
N SER A 939 40.11 4.75 11.12
CA SER A 939 39.39 4.22 12.29
C SER A 939 40.19 3.16 13.07
N PHE A 940 41.46 3.46 13.34
CA PHE A 940 42.31 2.78 14.33
C PHE A 940 42.82 3.81 15.36
#